data_AF-A0A5C4T4N3-F1
#
_entry.id   AF-A0A5C4T4N3-F1
#
_cell.length_a   1.000
_cell.length_b   1.000
_cell.length_c   1.000
_cell.angle_alpha   90.00
_cell.angle_beta   90.00
_cell.angle_gamma   90.00
#
_symmetry.space_group_name_H-M   'P 1'
#
loop_
_entity.id
_entity.type
_entity.pdbx_description
1 polymer ?
#
loop_
_entity_poly.entity_id
_entity_poly.type
_entity_poly.pdbx_seq_one_letter_code
_entity_poly.pdbx_strand_id
1 'polypeptide(L)'
;MFDKTKLRIVAVCSLCMLLCFVSAFGTARVGNAGSSTVPVYNAGFEEPAAGGDVPGWRQTYGQGVAAAVYGISNAVKFEGSSSLRIDDGTASAALGVESSTFPVVGGLGYNASAMLLVERSVIAIYMQFYNAAGVRVGFAYQSVSDTGGQWVKGETLGVAPPDAVSGAVMLYSSAGGLGAGYADDVQVEVRQMGTFENLGSPLLSVINNGSAIGTDGQGNDVIYAVIKGGNDSTAFVMIDPVTAEVVKSIAMPGVNGAWAVLAASDGTLYVGTYHNGRLYRHVPGSHTLDDLGRLGQETHVFDLVEGKDGLIYAGTYPNAHVYEYDPATAQIRDIGRIDPVEHYVRSLAYAPETDTLYAGAGGQTARLYAIDTATGAKRELLAGLLPQQHADYQFPYAMGYGLGKLLIKMNKPDHLLVIDTATETVDYFDPDGGIGLGSSKVATMPGDLQHIYFGGYQLRSYNADTGAIALEFADPGMRAFNFQDAKFVQLNDPAWPGYTMLASGDGGQIMRFNPTTKQTSLQRVMNAGAPTLIRSLHGAPDGKVYAGAYMMGFGGYDPQTGTFIQNREFGQAETIASLGDDVYVGIYGNARIFRYDPSSPWTSGSNPRMLFELVGDGQDRPFAIAGDESSGKLYIGTVPGYGSLSGALTVYDIVTKQRQVFRNIVSNQSVVSVVYKDGFIYGGTTIYGGLGTSGPTETSGKLFVFDTATNTKVFEIAPAPGRKAVSGLLAGPDGLIWGVAEDYIFKFDPVTRQIVYNQVKLGRYGANSTVWADAFLVLGKDGNVYGTNVGKRFFRIDPDTMEFVLIKNGAGNYLTQDSDGNLYMSNDADLWKYTLPAEEETISAFLRRASLAGQIPTPVRMQLTNSFRQAVHHHEERRNEQAIKHLRDFLKHLHNKAFESSVLPEAKWPLDERIRTLIAEWEKQ
;
A
#
# COMPACT_ATOMS: atom_id res chain seq x y z
N MET A 1 8.52 -60.12 -52.69
CA MET A 1 7.62 -61.23 -53.07
C MET A 1 7.57 -62.18 -51.88
N PHE A 2 6.39 -62.72 -51.57
CA PHE A 2 6.00 -63.57 -50.42
C PHE A 2 5.42 -62.88 -49.18
N ASP A 3 4.44 -63.48 -48.51
CA ASP A 3 3.03 -63.75 -48.86
C ASP A 3 2.30 -63.82 -47.51
N LYS A 4 1.02 -63.48 -47.54
CA LYS A 4 0.07 -63.45 -46.44
C LYS A 4 -0.32 -64.85 -45.97
N THR A 5 -0.24 -65.05 -44.65
CA THR A 5 -1.33 -65.54 -43.78
C THR A 5 -1.90 -66.94 -44.01
N LYS A 6 -1.81 -67.79 -42.97
CA LYS A 6 -2.90 -68.51 -42.26
C LYS A 6 -2.26 -69.61 -41.39
N LEU A 7 -2.79 -70.09 -40.28
CA LEU A 7 -3.81 -69.69 -39.30
C LEU A 7 -3.91 -70.92 -38.36
N ARG A 8 -3.86 -70.68 -37.03
CA ARG A 8 -4.33 -71.57 -35.93
C ARG A 8 -3.59 -72.91 -35.70
N ILE A 9 -2.92 -73.01 -34.56
CA ILE A 9 -3.23 -73.90 -33.41
C ILE A 9 -2.24 -73.51 -32.30
N VAL A 10 -2.68 -72.70 -31.33
CA VAL A 10 -2.15 -72.68 -29.95
C VAL A 10 -3.34 -72.46 -29.03
N ALA A 11 -4.06 -73.55 -28.80
CA ALA A 11 -4.79 -73.77 -27.56
C ALA A 11 -3.96 -74.77 -26.75
N VAL A 12 -4.03 -74.67 -25.42
CA VAL A 12 -3.29 -75.48 -24.42
C VAL A 12 -1.90 -74.94 -24.05
N CYS A 13 -1.89 -73.76 -23.42
CA CYS A 13 -0.88 -73.40 -22.39
C CYS A 13 -1.37 -72.30 -21.41
N SER A 14 -2.69 -72.10 -21.28
CA SER A 14 -3.28 -71.00 -20.47
C SER A 14 -4.18 -71.49 -19.33
N LEU A 15 -4.01 -72.72 -18.83
CA LEU A 15 -4.91 -73.30 -17.83
C LEU A 15 -4.20 -74.07 -16.70
N CYS A 16 -3.10 -73.53 -16.15
CA CYS A 16 -2.53 -74.01 -14.88
C CYS A 16 -1.85 -72.93 -14.01
N MET A 17 -1.85 -71.65 -14.42
CA MET A 17 -1.24 -70.55 -13.65
C MET A 17 -2.28 -69.53 -13.17
N LEU A 18 -3.51 -69.98 -12.93
CA LEU A 18 -4.64 -69.14 -12.53
C LEU A 18 -5.50 -69.86 -11.47
N LEU A 19 -4.90 -70.29 -10.35
CA LEU A 19 -5.66 -70.84 -9.21
C LEU A 19 -4.96 -70.77 -7.83
N CYS A 20 -3.93 -69.94 -7.65
CA CYS A 20 -3.36 -69.66 -6.33
C CYS A 20 -3.02 -68.18 -6.15
N PHE A 21 -4.02 -67.29 -6.12
CA PHE A 21 -3.95 -65.96 -5.49
C PHE A 21 -5.39 -65.40 -5.36
N VAL A 22 -6.20 -66.06 -4.53
CA VAL A 22 -7.47 -65.50 -4.04
C VAL A 22 -7.43 -65.60 -2.52
N SER A 23 -6.83 -64.59 -1.87
CA SER A 23 -7.08 -64.16 -0.50
C SER A 23 -5.98 -63.20 -0.01
N ALA A 24 -5.91 -61.98 -0.57
CA ALA A 24 -5.30 -60.79 0.06
C ALA A 24 -5.37 -59.57 -0.89
N PHE A 25 -6.56 -59.23 -1.38
CA PHE A 25 -6.82 -57.88 -1.87
C PHE A 25 -7.83 -57.24 -0.93
N GLY A 26 -7.36 -56.91 0.27
CA GLY A 26 -7.96 -55.81 1.00
C GLY A 26 -7.70 -54.56 0.19
N THR A 27 -8.75 -53.93 -0.32
CA THR A 27 -8.71 -52.56 -0.81
C THR A 27 -8.18 -51.68 0.32
N ALA A 28 -6.89 -51.36 0.29
CA ALA A 28 -6.36 -50.29 1.10
C ALA A 28 -7.04 -49.00 0.61
N ARG A 29 -8.02 -48.52 1.38
CA ARG A 29 -8.41 -47.12 1.33
C ARG A 29 -7.12 -46.34 1.57
N VAL A 30 -6.66 -45.60 0.58
CA VAL A 30 -5.82 -44.43 0.83
C VAL A 30 -6.73 -43.49 1.60
N GLY A 31 -6.66 -43.54 2.93
CA GLY A 31 -7.28 -42.51 3.74
C GLY A 31 -6.57 -41.22 3.41
N ASN A 32 -7.29 -40.25 2.85
CA ASN A 32 -6.93 -38.85 3.08
C ASN A 32 -6.85 -38.69 4.59
N ALA A 33 -5.66 -38.41 5.13
CA ALA A 33 -5.56 -37.81 6.44
C ALA A 33 -6.06 -36.36 6.28
N GLY A 34 -7.38 -36.21 6.26
CA GLY A 34 -8.04 -34.93 6.19
C GLY A 34 -7.88 -34.19 7.51
N SER A 35 -7.90 -32.87 7.43
CA SER A 35 -8.18 -31.97 8.55
C SER A 35 -9.08 -32.59 9.63
N SER A 36 -8.79 -32.31 10.90
CA SER A 36 -9.66 -32.76 11.98
C SER A 36 -11.07 -32.19 11.80
N THR A 37 -12.02 -33.08 11.56
CA THR A 37 -13.44 -32.74 11.43
C THR A 37 -14.00 -32.40 12.80
N VAL A 38 -14.68 -31.26 12.92
CA VAL A 38 -15.45 -30.88 14.10
C VAL A 38 -16.86 -31.46 13.95
N PRO A 39 -17.34 -32.29 14.90
CA PRO A 39 -18.67 -32.88 14.79
C PRO A 39 -19.75 -31.80 14.91
N VAL A 40 -20.60 -31.68 13.90
CA VAL A 40 -21.83 -30.88 13.92
C VAL A 40 -23.00 -31.82 14.21
N TYR A 41 -23.75 -31.56 15.27
CA TYR A 41 -24.88 -32.40 15.66
C TYR A 41 -26.00 -32.33 14.60
N ASN A 42 -26.50 -33.50 14.18
CA ASN A 42 -27.50 -33.66 13.12
C ASN A 42 -27.12 -32.96 11.80
N ALA A 43 -25.86 -33.09 11.38
CA ALA A 43 -25.29 -32.48 10.18
C ALA A 43 -25.96 -32.88 8.84
N GLY A 44 -26.45 -34.12 8.75
CA GLY A 44 -27.18 -34.65 7.58
C GLY A 44 -28.70 -34.65 7.76
N PHE A 45 -29.23 -34.03 8.82
CA PHE A 45 -30.68 -33.88 9.05
C PHE A 45 -31.49 -35.19 9.09
N GLU A 46 -30.86 -36.29 9.51
CA GLU A 46 -31.47 -37.63 9.57
C GLU A 46 -32.34 -37.85 10.82
N GLU A 47 -32.13 -37.08 11.90
CA GLU A 47 -32.97 -37.17 13.09
C GLU A 47 -34.29 -36.42 12.89
N PRO A 48 -35.47 -37.07 13.10
CA PRO A 48 -36.77 -36.47 12.78
C PRO A 48 -37.09 -35.24 13.63
N ALA A 49 -37.82 -34.29 13.05
CA ALA A 49 -38.23 -33.08 13.74
C ALA A 49 -39.19 -33.40 14.91
N ALA A 50 -38.96 -32.77 16.07
CA ALA A 50 -39.79 -32.92 17.25
C ALA A 50 -40.54 -31.60 17.50
N GLY A 51 -41.87 -31.59 17.35
CA GLY A 51 -42.68 -30.38 17.57
C GLY A 51 -42.46 -29.25 16.55
N GLY A 52 -41.83 -29.54 15.41
CA GLY A 52 -41.45 -28.54 14.40
C GLY A 52 -40.00 -28.06 14.49
N ASP A 53 -39.29 -28.41 15.57
CA ASP A 53 -37.87 -28.09 15.73
C ASP A 53 -36.99 -29.19 15.11
N VAL A 54 -35.95 -28.76 14.39
CA VAL A 54 -34.93 -29.64 13.82
C VAL A 54 -33.90 -29.94 14.90
N PRO A 55 -33.67 -31.20 15.32
CA PRO A 55 -32.72 -31.51 16.38
C PRO A 55 -31.35 -30.91 16.09
N GLY A 56 -30.81 -30.13 17.03
CA GLY A 56 -29.51 -29.48 16.87
C GLY A 56 -29.48 -28.22 16.01
N TRP A 57 -30.63 -27.73 15.53
CA TRP A 57 -30.72 -26.55 14.68
C TRP A 57 -31.87 -25.65 15.12
N ARG A 58 -31.63 -24.35 15.21
CA ARG A 58 -32.62 -23.36 15.66
C ARG A 58 -32.72 -22.20 14.69
N GLN A 59 -33.92 -21.67 14.53
CA GLN A 59 -34.12 -20.42 13.82
C GLN A 59 -33.59 -19.24 14.65
N THR A 60 -32.59 -18.50 14.15
CA THR A 60 -32.01 -17.32 14.80
C THR A 60 -32.49 -16.02 14.16
N TYR A 61 -32.95 -16.05 12.92
CA TYR A 61 -33.56 -14.92 12.21
C TYR A 61 -34.93 -15.31 11.64
N GLY A 62 -35.88 -14.37 11.68
CA GLY A 62 -37.24 -14.58 11.16
C GLY A 62 -38.16 -15.32 12.12
N GLN A 63 -37.82 -15.40 13.41
CA GLN A 63 -38.65 -16.04 14.43
C GLN A 63 -40.07 -15.44 14.45
N GLY A 64 -41.08 -16.30 14.42
CA GLY A 64 -42.49 -15.90 14.40
C GLY A 64 -43.00 -15.35 13.07
N VAL A 65 -42.16 -15.32 12.02
CA VAL A 65 -42.57 -14.89 10.67
C VAL A 65 -43.08 -16.09 9.89
N ALA A 66 -44.39 -16.16 9.65
CA ALA A 66 -45.04 -17.30 9.02
C ALA A 66 -44.50 -17.67 7.62
N ALA A 67 -43.94 -16.68 6.91
CA ALA A 67 -43.38 -16.87 5.57
C ALA A 67 -41.87 -17.22 5.58
N ALA A 68 -41.22 -17.31 6.73
CA ALA A 68 -39.81 -17.70 6.87
C ALA A 68 -39.74 -19.11 7.47
N VAL A 69 -39.83 -20.12 6.62
CA VAL A 69 -40.06 -21.52 7.02
C VAL A 69 -38.80 -22.35 6.84
N TYR A 70 -38.52 -23.23 7.81
CA TYR A 70 -37.49 -24.26 7.72
C TYR A 70 -37.99 -25.57 8.29
N GLY A 71 -37.38 -26.69 7.89
CA GLY A 71 -37.72 -28.00 8.46
C GLY A 71 -37.12 -29.16 7.70
N ILE A 72 -37.23 -30.36 8.26
CA ILE A 72 -36.72 -31.59 7.64
C ILE A 72 -37.61 -31.99 6.46
N SER A 73 -37.00 -32.34 5.34
CA SER A 73 -37.67 -32.82 4.15
C SER A 73 -37.06 -34.13 3.65
N ASN A 74 -37.91 -35.05 3.20
CA ASN A 74 -37.51 -36.29 2.52
C ASN A 74 -37.69 -36.22 0.99
N ALA A 75 -38.12 -35.06 0.46
CA ALA A 75 -38.42 -34.90 -0.96
C ALA A 75 -37.14 -34.83 -1.81
N VAL A 76 -36.19 -34.01 -1.37
CA VAL A 76 -34.90 -33.76 -2.02
C VAL A 76 -33.82 -33.95 -0.96
N LYS A 77 -32.79 -34.74 -1.26
CA LYS A 77 -31.66 -35.02 -0.38
C LYS A 77 -30.40 -35.25 -1.21
N PHE A 78 -29.24 -34.96 -0.63
CA PHE A 78 -27.94 -35.23 -1.24
C PHE A 78 -27.50 -36.64 -0.88
N GLU A 79 -27.53 -36.96 0.41
CA GLU A 79 -27.28 -38.29 0.95
C GLU A 79 -28.34 -38.69 1.98
N GLY A 80 -28.24 -39.88 2.55
CA GLY A 80 -29.21 -40.34 3.56
C GLY A 80 -30.67 -40.39 3.10
N SER A 81 -31.58 -40.05 4.00
CA SER A 81 -33.03 -40.12 3.83
C SER A 81 -33.70 -38.75 3.87
N SER A 82 -33.02 -37.73 4.36
CA SER A 82 -33.57 -36.40 4.66
C SER A 82 -32.60 -35.28 4.31
N SER A 83 -33.09 -34.04 4.28
CA SER A 83 -32.29 -32.82 4.22
C SER A 83 -33.03 -31.66 4.91
N LEU A 84 -32.36 -30.52 5.07
CA LEU A 84 -33.00 -29.30 5.56
C LEU A 84 -33.63 -28.53 4.40
N ARG A 85 -34.94 -28.31 4.45
CA ARG A 85 -35.63 -27.34 3.60
C ARG A 85 -35.55 -25.95 4.23
N ILE A 86 -35.23 -24.95 3.40
CA ILE A 86 -35.27 -23.52 3.73
C ILE A 86 -36.18 -22.85 2.70
N ASP A 87 -37.14 -22.05 3.16
CA ASP A 87 -38.03 -21.27 2.29
C ASP A 87 -38.34 -19.90 2.90
N ASP A 88 -37.62 -18.88 2.43
CA ASP A 88 -37.84 -17.48 2.78
C ASP A 88 -38.78 -16.82 1.75
N GLY A 89 -40.03 -16.64 2.16
CA GLY A 89 -41.09 -16.02 1.38
C GLY A 89 -41.38 -14.56 1.75
N THR A 90 -40.54 -13.89 2.55
CA THR A 90 -40.79 -12.50 2.98
C THR A 90 -39.62 -11.55 2.76
N ALA A 91 -39.91 -10.35 2.25
CA ALA A 91 -38.90 -9.30 2.13
C ALA A 91 -38.69 -8.50 3.43
N SER A 92 -39.55 -8.69 4.44
CA SER A 92 -39.56 -7.90 5.68
C SER A 92 -38.68 -8.45 6.80
N ALA A 93 -38.19 -9.69 6.67
CA ALA A 93 -37.30 -10.33 7.63
C ALA A 93 -36.34 -11.28 6.91
N ALA A 94 -35.22 -11.60 7.56
CA ALA A 94 -34.31 -12.65 7.10
C ALA A 94 -34.71 -14.01 7.70
N LEU A 95 -34.33 -15.11 7.04
CA LEU A 95 -34.41 -16.47 7.58
C LEU A 95 -33.01 -16.98 7.87
N GLY A 96 -32.74 -17.37 9.12
CA GLY A 96 -31.45 -17.91 9.53
C GLY A 96 -31.64 -19.12 10.41
N VAL A 97 -31.02 -20.24 10.05
CA VAL A 97 -31.07 -21.51 10.77
C VAL A 97 -29.66 -21.86 11.20
N GLU A 98 -29.41 -21.90 12.50
CA GLU A 98 -28.10 -22.07 13.10
C GLU A 98 -27.99 -23.40 13.84
N SER A 99 -26.85 -24.08 13.72
CA SER A 99 -26.54 -25.29 14.46
C SER A 99 -26.36 -25.03 15.96
N SER A 100 -26.43 -26.09 16.76
CA SER A 100 -25.85 -26.09 18.11
C SER A 100 -24.38 -25.67 18.03
N THR A 101 -23.91 -24.99 19.08
CA THR A 101 -22.51 -24.56 19.12
C THR A 101 -21.59 -25.74 19.38
N PHE A 102 -20.38 -25.66 18.84
CA PHE A 102 -19.27 -26.58 19.07
C PHE A 102 -18.03 -25.80 19.55
N PRO A 103 -17.11 -26.44 20.29
CA PRO A 103 -15.92 -25.75 20.79
C PRO A 103 -15.00 -25.31 19.65
N VAL A 104 -14.43 -24.12 19.78
CA VAL A 104 -13.39 -23.60 18.88
C VAL A 104 -12.21 -23.06 19.70
N VAL A 105 -11.06 -22.95 19.05
CA VAL A 105 -9.84 -22.38 19.63
C VAL A 105 -9.51 -21.11 18.86
N GLY A 106 -9.41 -19.99 19.58
CA GLY A 106 -9.01 -18.71 18.99
C GLY A 106 -7.68 -18.83 18.23
N GLY A 107 -7.63 -18.24 17.03
CA GLY A 107 -6.49 -18.29 16.12
C GLY A 107 -6.51 -19.43 15.09
N LEU A 108 -7.32 -20.47 15.27
CA LEU A 108 -7.49 -21.53 14.27
C LEU A 108 -8.52 -21.15 13.20
N GLY A 109 -8.33 -21.70 12.00
CA GLY A 109 -9.30 -21.63 10.92
C GLY A 109 -10.34 -22.75 11.04
N TYR A 110 -11.59 -22.43 10.68
CA TYR A 110 -12.70 -23.37 10.62
C TYR A 110 -13.40 -23.24 9.27
N ASN A 111 -13.28 -24.26 8.43
CA ASN A 111 -13.98 -24.34 7.16
C ASN A 111 -15.34 -25.00 7.39
N ALA A 112 -16.42 -24.22 7.24
CA ALA A 112 -17.78 -24.75 7.25
C ALA A 112 -18.23 -24.99 5.82
N SER A 113 -18.80 -26.17 5.54
CA SER A 113 -19.38 -26.49 4.25
C SER A 113 -20.72 -27.21 4.37
N ALA A 114 -21.53 -27.12 3.33
CA ALA A 114 -22.76 -27.87 3.16
C ALA A 114 -23.01 -28.09 1.66
N MET A 115 -23.65 -29.20 1.31
CA MET A 115 -24.24 -29.36 -0.01
C MET A 115 -25.53 -28.53 -0.06
N LEU A 116 -25.64 -27.63 -1.04
CA LEU A 116 -26.75 -26.72 -1.21
C LEU A 116 -27.40 -26.93 -2.58
N LEU A 117 -28.73 -27.05 -2.61
CA LEU A 117 -29.54 -26.99 -3.82
C LEU A 117 -30.46 -25.78 -3.68
N VAL A 118 -30.06 -24.66 -4.27
CA VAL A 118 -30.82 -23.40 -4.23
C VAL A 118 -31.78 -23.36 -5.41
N GLU A 119 -33.07 -23.24 -5.12
CA GLU A 119 -34.17 -23.19 -6.10
C GLU A 119 -34.61 -21.76 -6.42
N ARG A 120 -34.35 -20.82 -5.52
CA ARG A 120 -34.74 -19.43 -5.66
C ARG A 120 -33.72 -18.52 -5.02
N SER A 121 -33.31 -17.50 -5.77
CA SER A 121 -32.45 -16.40 -5.33
C SER A 121 -31.11 -16.88 -4.75
N VAL A 122 -30.86 -16.70 -3.44
CA VAL A 122 -29.56 -16.95 -2.80
C VAL A 122 -29.75 -17.54 -1.41
N ILE A 123 -28.97 -18.57 -1.07
CA ILE A 123 -28.77 -19.07 0.30
C ILE A 123 -27.29 -18.95 0.64
N ALA A 124 -26.98 -18.44 1.83
CA ALA A 124 -25.62 -18.32 2.33
C ALA A 124 -25.33 -19.31 3.45
N ILE A 125 -24.10 -19.80 3.50
CA ILE A 125 -23.53 -20.55 4.62
C ILE A 125 -22.58 -19.65 5.40
N TYR A 126 -22.71 -19.65 6.71
CA TYR A 126 -21.89 -18.89 7.65
C TYR A 126 -21.14 -19.83 8.59
N MET A 127 -19.89 -19.50 8.87
CA MET A 127 -19.17 -19.96 10.07
C MET A 127 -19.19 -18.81 11.08
N GLN A 128 -19.86 -19.00 12.23
CA GLN A 128 -19.97 -17.98 13.29
C GLN A 128 -19.09 -18.33 14.50
N PHE A 129 -18.55 -17.31 15.17
CA PHE A 129 -17.69 -17.43 16.35
C PHE A 129 -18.23 -16.61 17.52
N TYR A 130 -18.23 -17.22 18.70
CA TYR A 130 -18.78 -16.68 19.93
C TYR A 130 -17.76 -16.72 21.07
N ASN A 131 -17.72 -15.66 21.87
CA ASN A 131 -16.92 -15.63 23.10
C ASN A 131 -17.64 -16.35 24.26
N ALA A 132 -16.97 -16.42 25.43
CA ALA A 132 -17.51 -17.10 26.61
C ALA A 132 -18.82 -16.51 27.15
N ALA A 133 -19.15 -15.26 26.80
CA ALA A 133 -20.43 -14.63 27.14
C ALA A 133 -21.55 -14.95 26.14
N GLY A 134 -21.28 -15.75 25.10
CA GLY A 134 -22.23 -16.05 24.03
C GLY A 134 -22.43 -14.91 23.03
N VAL A 135 -21.58 -13.89 23.06
CA VAL A 135 -21.63 -12.77 22.09
C VAL A 135 -20.87 -13.17 20.83
N ARG A 136 -21.45 -12.91 19.65
CA ARG A 136 -20.77 -13.15 18.38
C ARG A 136 -19.60 -12.18 18.22
N VAL A 137 -18.39 -12.72 18.09
CA VAL A 137 -17.14 -11.96 17.96
C VAL A 137 -16.52 -12.03 16.58
N GLY A 138 -16.99 -12.94 15.72
CA GLY A 138 -16.55 -13.05 14.34
C GLY A 138 -17.46 -13.94 13.50
N PHE A 139 -17.34 -13.83 12.18
CA PHE A 139 -17.96 -14.76 11.24
C PHE A 139 -17.27 -14.72 9.87
N ALA A 140 -17.44 -15.77 9.09
CA ALA A 140 -17.17 -15.83 7.66
C ALA A 140 -18.38 -16.40 6.93
N TYR A 141 -18.58 -16.06 5.65
CA TYR A 141 -19.69 -16.60 4.89
C TYR A 141 -19.42 -16.69 3.38
N GLN A 142 -20.18 -17.56 2.73
CA GLN A 142 -20.29 -17.64 1.27
C GLN A 142 -21.76 -17.70 0.87
N SER A 143 -22.12 -17.00 -0.21
CA SER A 143 -23.44 -17.04 -0.82
C SER A 143 -23.47 -17.95 -2.04
N VAL A 144 -24.48 -18.81 -2.13
CA VAL A 144 -24.76 -19.67 -3.28
C VAL A 144 -26.07 -19.21 -3.91
N SER A 145 -26.01 -18.84 -5.19
CA SER A 145 -27.19 -18.45 -5.98
C SER A 145 -27.94 -19.68 -6.49
N ASP A 146 -29.11 -19.49 -7.10
CA ASP A 146 -29.87 -20.52 -7.81
C ASP A 146 -28.94 -21.46 -8.60
N THR A 147 -29.10 -22.75 -8.32
CA THR A 147 -28.22 -23.82 -8.79
C THR A 147 -28.75 -24.54 -10.03
N GLY A 148 -29.94 -24.17 -10.54
CA GLY A 148 -30.59 -24.86 -11.64
C GLY A 148 -30.98 -26.31 -11.30
N GLY A 149 -31.25 -26.58 -10.01
CA GLY A 149 -31.65 -27.89 -9.50
C GLY A 149 -30.50 -28.89 -9.29
N GLN A 150 -29.25 -28.41 -9.23
CA GLN A 150 -28.08 -29.25 -8.95
C GLN A 150 -27.58 -29.01 -7.52
N TRP A 151 -27.03 -30.05 -6.89
CA TRP A 151 -26.32 -29.89 -5.64
C TRP A 151 -24.95 -29.25 -5.88
N VAL A 152 -24.68 -28.16 -5.16
CA VAL A 152 -23.42 -27.42 -5.20
C VAL A 152 -22.87 -27.34 -3.78
N LYS A 153 -21.57 -27.62 -3.59
CA LYS A 153 -20.92 -27.43 -2.29
C LYS A 153 -20.78 -25.94 -2.02
N GLY A 154 -21.45 -25.43 -0.99
CA GLY A 154 -21.20 -24.12 -0.41
C GLY A 154 -20.20 -24.25 0.73
N GLU A 155 -19.15 -23.43 0.77
CA GLU A 155 -18.13 -23.49 1.82
C GLU A 155 -17.54 -22.12 2.16
N THR A 156 -17.14 -21.95 3.41
CA THR A 156 -16.53 -20.74 3.94
C THR A 156 -15.51 -21.06 5.04
N LEU A 157 -14.30 -20.52 4.92
CA LEU A 157 -13.28 -20.57 5.97
C LEU A 157 -13.29 -19.28 6.78
N GLY A 158 -13.53 -19.40 8.09
CA GLY A 158 -13.37 -18.30 9.05
C GLY A 158 -12.24 -18.57 10.04
N VAL A 159 -11.50 -17.54 10.42
CA VAL A 159 -10.51 -17.62 11.52
C VAL A 159 -11.19 -17.23 12.82
N ALA A 160 -11.15 -18.09 13.83
CA ALA A 160 -11.71 -17.82 15.14
C ALA A 160 -10.96 -16.64 15.79
N PRO A 161 -11.64 -15.54 16.19
CA PRO A 161 -11.00 -14.47 16.95
C PRO A 161 -10.33 -14.98 18.24
N PRO A 162 -9.30 -14.29 18.77
CA PRO A 162 -8.57 -14.76 19.96
C PRO A 162 -9.43 -15.07 21.19
N ASP A 163 -10.57 -14.40 21.36
CA ASP A 163 -11.50 -14.57 22.48
C ASP A 163 -12.68 -15.52 22.17
N ALA A 164 -12.72 -16.13 20.98
CA ALA A 164 -13.74 -17.10 20.62
C ALA A 164 -13.49 -18.45 21.32
N VAL A 165 -14.56 -19.01 21.91
CA VAL A 165 -14.54 -20.31 22.61
C VAL A 165 -15.54 -21.30 22.03
N SER A 166 -16.52 -20.83 21.26
CA SER A 166 -17.44 -21.68 20.53
C SER A 166 -17.78 -21.13 19.14
N GLY A 167 -18.25 -22.00 18.25
CA GLY A 167 -18.69 -21.63 16.91
C GLY A 167 -19.94 -22.39 16.49
N ALA A 168 -20.59 -21.94 15.41
CA ALA A 168 -21.77 -22.57 14.85
C ALA A 168 -21.83 -22.36 13.32
N VAL A 169 -22.47 -23.30 12.62
CA VAL A 169 -22.79 -23.13 11.20
C VAL A 169 -24.18 -22.52 11.09
N MET A 170 -24.36 -21.50 10.25
CA MET A 170 -25.68 -20.93 9.98
C MET A 170 -25.97 -20.90 8.48
N LEU A 171 -27.15 -21.37 8.11
CA LEU A 171 -27.71 -21.26 6.76
C LEU A 171 -28.68 -20.08 6.74
N TYR A 172 -28.56 -19.20 5.74
CA TYR A 172 -29.13 -17.86 5.83
C TYR A 172 -29.66 -17.33 4.49
N SER A 173 -30.85 -16.74 4.53
CA SER A 173 -31.43 -15.88 3.49
C SER A 173 -31.61 -14.48 4.07
N SER A 174 -31.07 -13.45 3.40
CA SER A 174 -31.20 -12.05 3.83
C SER A 174 -32.61 -11.52 3.64
N ALA A 175 -32.97 -10.48 4.39
CA ALA A 175 -34.20 -9.73 4.13
C ALA A 175 -34.20 -9.16 2.69
N GLY A 176 -35.22 -9.51 1.91
CA GLY A 176 -35.29 -9.19 0.47
C GLY A 176 -34.51 -10.15 -0.45
N GLY A 177 -33.79 -11.12 0.14
CA GLY A 177 -33.11 -12.21 -0.55
C GLY A 177 -34.09 -13.29 -1.01
N LEU A 178 -35.12 -13.61 -0.22
CA LEU A 178 -36.18 -14.56 -0.59
C LEU A 178 -35.66 -15.94 -1.02
N GLY A 179 -34.56 -16.39 -0.41
CA GLY A 179 -33.89 -17.64 -0.72
C GLY A 179 -34.75 -18.86 -0.40
N ALA A 180 -34.81 -19.83 -1.31
CA ALA A 180 -35.42 -21.13 -1.05
C ALA A 180 -34.61 -22.27 -1.65
N GLY A 181 -34.59 -23.41 -0.97
CA GLY A 181 -33.80 -24.56 -1.39
C GLY A 181 -33.58 -25.58 -0.27
N TYR A 182 -32.60 -26.45 -0.48
CA TYR A 182 -32.23 -27.53 0.43
C TYR A 182 -30.76 -27.43 0.83
N ALA A 183 -30.46 -27.88 2.05
CA ALA A 183 -29.11 -28.04 2.56
C ALA A 183 -28.93 -29.42 3.18
N ASP A 184 -27.77 -30.03 2.99
CA ASP A 184 -27.43 -31.37 3.45
C ASP A 184 -25.92 -31.51 3.65
N ASP A 185 -25.45 -32.58 4.30
CA ASP A 185 -24.04 -32.91 4.56
C ASP A 185 -23.23 -31.71 5.11
N VAL A 186 -23.64 -31.18 6.26
CA VAL A 186 -22.94 -30.06 6.91
C VAL A 186 -21.63 -30.54 7.56
N GLN A 187 -20.51 -29.99 7.13
CA GLN A 187 -19.20 -30.35 7.64
C GLN A 187 -18.45 -29.13 8.17
N VAL A 188 -17.70 -29.32 9.25
CA VAL A 188 -16.76 -28.33 9.76
C VAL A 188 -15.39 -28.97 9.89
N GLU A 189 -14.39 -28.33 9.33
CA GLU A 189 -13.01 -28.81 9.34
C GLU A 189 -12.08 -27.76 9.94
N VAL A 190 -11.18 -28.17 10.82
CA VAL A 190 -10.13 -27.29 11.33
C VAL A 190 -9.05 -27.08 10.26
N ARG A 191 -8.57 -25.86 10.11
CA ARG A 191 -7.45 -25.46 9.25
C ARG A 191 -6.42 -24.74 10.11
N GLN A 192 -5.15 -25.16 10.07
CA GLN A 192 -4.10 -24.44 10.77
C GLN A 192 -3.81 -23.16 9.99
N MET A 193 -3.87 -22.04 10.69
CA MET A 193 -3.53 -20.74 10.12
C MET A 193 -2.10 -20.39 10.53
N GLY A 194 -1.43 -19.65 9.66
CA GLY A 194 -0.17 -19.01 10.00
C GLY A 194 -0.36 -17.89 11.03
N THR A 195 0.74 -17.40 11.58
CA THR A 195 0.70 -16.35 12.60
C THR A 195 1.00 -14.99 11.98
N PHE A 196 0.28 -13.97 12.44
CA PHE A 196 0.53 -12.57 12.07
C PHE A 196 1.34 -11.86 13.14
N GLU A 197 2.29 -11.06 12.69
CA GLU A 197 3.07 -10.16 13.51
C GLU A 197 3.09 -8.77 12.85
N ASN A 198 2.77 -7.72 13.61
CA ASN A 198 3.02 -6.35 13.19
C ASN A 198 4.44 -5.99 13.61
N LEU A 199 5.33 -5.81 12.65
CA LEU A 199 6.74 -5.47 12.89
C LEU A 199 6.92 -3.98 13.17
N GLY A 200 5.91 -3.14 12.92
CA GLY A 200 5.96 -1.69 12.99
C GLY A 200 6.38 -1.05 11.67
N SER A 201 6.76 0.22 11.72
CA SER A 201 7.01 1.01 10.51
C SER A 201 8.49 0.98 10.10
N PRO A 202 8.86 0.42 8.93
CA PRO A 202 10.24 0.41 8.45
C PRO A 202 10.74 1.77 7.95
N LEU A 203 9.83 2.73 7.75
CA LEU A 203 10.10 3.98 7.05
C LEU A 203 9.61 5.15 7.90
N LEU A 204 10.55 5.98 8.34
CA LEU A 204 10.29 7.23 9.06
C LEU A 204 10.80 8.39 8.21
N SER A 205 9.94 9.36 7.89
CA SER A 205 10.30 10.49 7.03
C SER A 205 9.87 11.81 7.63
N VAL A 206 10.64 12.86 7.33
CA VAL A 206 10.24 14.25 7.56
C VAL A 206 9.51 14.73 6.31
N ILE A 207 8.17 14.73 6.36
CA ILE A 207 7.34 15.31 5.32
C ILE A 207 6.63 16.52 5.91
N ASN A 208 7.18 17.71 5.68
CA ASN A 208 6.64 19.00 6.13
C ASN A 208 6.33 19.89 4.93
N ASN A 209 5.20 20.59 4.97
CA ASN A 209 4.80 21.55 3.93
C ASN A 209 4.89 23.02 4.38
N GLY A 210 4.96 23.25 5.69
CA GLY A 210 5.16 24.56 6.31
C GLY A 210 6.00 24.44 7.58
N SER A 211 6.70 25.53 7.90
CA SER A 211 7.51 25.69 9.10
C SER A 211 7.47 27.13 9.58
N ALA A 212 7.82 27.38 10.84
CA ALA A 212 8.07 28.72 11.36
C ALA A 212 9.30 28.74 12.27
N ILE A 213 10.00 29.87 12.32
CA ILE A 213 11.13 30.10 13.21
C ILE A 213 10.70 31.00 14.38
N GLY A 214 10.70 30.42 15.58
CA GLY A 214 10.26 31.08 16.81
C GLY A 214 11.19 30.75 17.97
N THR A 215 10.69 30.89 19.19
CA THR A 215 11.45 30.56 20.41
C THR A 215 10.69 29.57 21.28
N ASP A 216 11.42 28.69 21.97
CA ASP A 216 10.84 27.78 22.97
C ASP A 216 10.43 28.51 24.27
N GLY A 217 9.91 27.76 25.24
CA GLY A 217 9.51 28.31 26.55
C GLY A 217 10.67 28.80 27.42
N GLN A 218 11.92 28.62 26.98
CA GLN A 218 13.14 29.11 27.62
C GLN A 218 13.76 30.29 26.86
N GLY A 219 13.20 30.68 25.70
CA GLY A 219 13.68 31.76 24.85
C GLY A 219 14.76 31.34 23.85
N ASN A 220 15.02 30.04 23.65
CA ASN A 220 15.96 29.56 22.64
C ASN A 220 15.29 29.51 21.27
N ASP A 221 16.01 29.89 20.21
CA ASP A 221 15.50 29.79 18.84
C ASP A 221 15.27 28.33 18.42
N VAL A 222 14.07 28.04 17.89
CA VAL A 222 13.68 26.72 17.42
C VAL A 222 12.90 26.81 16.11
N ILE A 223 12.95 25.72 15.34
CA ILE A 223 12.12 25.54 14.14
C ILE A 223 10.88 24.74 14.52
N TYR A 224 9.71 25.30 14.25
CA TYR A 224 8.42 24.62 14.36
C TYR A 224 7.99 24.07 13.01
N ALA A 225 7.49 22.84 12.99
CA ALA A 225 6.94 22.25 11.76
C ALA A 225 5.83 21.25 12.10
N VAL A 226 5.04 20.88 11.09
CA VAL A 226 4.17 19.70 11.15
C VAL A 226 4.75 18.61 10.27
N ILE A 227 5.10 17.48 10.88
CA ILE A 227 5.56 16.29 10.16
C ILE A 227 4.35 15.39 9.92
N LYS A 228 4.01 15.20 8.64
CA LYS A 228 2.98 14.26 8.20
C LYS A 228 3.38 12.83 8.49
N GLY A 229 2.46 12.08 9.13
CA GLY A 229 2.58 10.64 9.37
C GLY A 229 1.47 9.83 8.71
N GLY A 230 1.77 8.58 8.37
CA GLY A 230 0.79 7.53 8.12
C GLY A 230 0.19 7.03 9.43
N ASN A 231 -0.87 6.23 9.38
CA ASN A 231 -1.49 5.64 10.57
C ASN A 231 -1.90 6.67 11.65
N ASP A 232 -2.32 7.88 11.24
CA ASP A 232 -2.70 8.98 12.13
C ASP A 232 -1.56 9.47 13.07
N SER A 233 -0.31 9.28 12.64
CA SER A 233 0.89 9.66 13.43
C SER A 233 1.44 11.05 13.11
N THR A 234 0.65 11.92 12.47
CA THR A 234 1.05 13.31 12.22
C THR A 234 1.33 14.03 13.54
N ALA A 235 2.41 14.81 13.57
CA ALA A 235 2.84 15.51 14.77
C ALA A 235 3.33 16.92 14.47
N PHE A 236 3.06 17.82 15.40
CA PHE A 236 3.71 19.11 15.49
C PHE A 236 5.03 18.94 16.25
N VAL A 237 6.12 19.46 15.70
CA VAL A 237 7.46 19.27 16.24
C VAL A 237 8.18 20.58 16.47
N MET A 238 9.07 20.56 17.46
CA MET A 238 10.11 21.56 17.66
C MET A 238 11.45 20.93 17.34
N ILE A 239 12.24 21.63 16.54
CA ILE A 239 13.55 21.20 16.06
C ILE A 239 14.59 22.22 16.52
N ASP A 240 15.68 21.71 17.10
CA ASP A 240 16.86 22.51 17.40
C ASP A 240 17.59 22.84 16.08
N PRO A 241 17.77 24.13 15.73
CA PRO A 241 18.35 24.54 14.46
C PRO A 241 19.88 24.35 14.38
N VAL A 242 20.54 24.05 15.50
CA VAL A 242 21.99 23.84 15.60
C VAL A 242 22.33 22.35 15.51
N THR A 243 21.61 21.50 16.24
CA THR A 243 21.83 20.03 16.25
C THR A 243 21.01 19.31 15.17
N ALA A 244 19.97 19.95 14.62
CA ALA A 244 18.98 19.38 13.72
C ALA A 244 18.16 18.23 14.32
N GLU A 245 18.05 18.18 15.66
CA GLU A 245 17.27 17.16 16.36
C GLU A 245 15.86 17.66 16.71
N VAL A 246 14.87 16.77 16.65
CA VAL A 246 13.53 17.05 17.20
C VAL A 246 13.59 16.98 18.71
N VAL A 247 13.43 18.12 19.37
CA VAL A 247 13.48 18.25 20.84
C VAL A 247 12.11 18.07 21.49
N LYS A 248 11.02 18.18 20.73
CA LYS A 248 9.66 17.92 21.21
C LYS A 248 8.74 17.53 20.06
N SER A 249 7.79 16.65 20.36
CA SER A 249 6.74 16.19 19.45
C SER A 249 5.40 16.17 20.18
N ILE A 250 4.37 16.71 19.53
CA ILE A 250 2.99 16.74 20.02
C ILE A 250 2.11 16.12 18.93
N ALA A 251 1.40 15.03 19.26
CA ALA A 251 0.54 14.34 18.32
C ALA A 251 -0.64 15.22 17.85
N MET A 252 -1.00 15.09 16.58
CA MET A 252 -2.14 15.77 15.95
C MET A 252 -3.10 14.74 15.34
N PRO A 253 -3.86 13.99 16.16
CA PRO A 253 -4.76 12.95 15.66
C PRO A 253 -5.85 13.56 14.75
N GLY A 254 -6.17 12.87 13.66
CA GLY A 254 -7.09 13.31 12.61
C GLY A 254 -6.54 14.37 11.66
N VAL A 255 -5.25 14.72 11.76
CA VAL A 255 -4.59 15.73 10.91
C VAL A 255 -3.71 15.05 9.88
N ASN A 256 -3.86 15.43 8.61
CA ASN A 256 -3.01 14.89 7.53
C ASN A 256 -1.66 15.62 7.44
N GLY A 257 -1.67 16.92 7.69
CA GLY A 257 -0.51 17.80 7.71
C GLY A 257 -0.94 19.27 7.73
N ALA A 258 0.03 20.18 7.63
CA ALA A 258 -0.21 21.62 7.61
C ALA A 258 0.64 22.31 6.53
N TRP A 259 0.03 23.23 5.79
CA TRP A 259 0.73 24.13 4.87
C TRP A 259 1.15 25.43 5.56
N ALA A 260 0.35 25.89 6.53
CA ALA A 260 0.58 27.15 7.21
C ALA A 260 1.04 26.89 8.64
N VAL A 261 2.22 27.42 8.98
CA VAL A 261 2.76 27.50 10.33
C VAL A 261 3.27 28.92 10.51
N LEU A 262 2.84 29.62 11.55
CA LEU A 262 3.19 31.01 11.81
C LEU A 262 3.65 31.16 13.26
N ALA A 263 4.80 31.80 13.47
CA ALA A 263 5.21 32.34 14.76
C ALA A 263 4.84 33.81 14.82
N ALA A 264 3.87 34.13 15.68
CA ALA A 264 3.43 35.50 15.92
C ALA A 264 4.45 36.28 16.77
N SER A 265 4.31 37.60 16.79
CA SER A 265 5.19 38.54 17.47
C SER A 265 5.24 38.33 19.00
N ASP A 266 4.18 37.77 19.60
CA ASP A 266 4.08 37.41 21.02
C ASP A 266 4.75 36.04 21.35
N GLY A 267 5.23 35.34 20.33
CA GLY A 267 5.82 34.00 20.40
C GLY A 267 4.81 32.86 20.28
N THR A 268 3.50 33.14 20.19
CA THR A 268 2.47 32.11 19.98
C THR A 268 2.55 31.55 18.57
N LEU A 269 2.37 30.24 18.44
CA LEU A 269 2.38 29.52 17.17
C LEU A 269 0.94 29.25 16.70
N TYR A 270 0.68 29.47 15.42
CA TYR A 270 -0.58 29.12 14.76
C TYR A 270 -0.33 28.15 13.61
N VAL A 271 -1.19 27.14 13.50
CA VAL A 271 -1.05 26.06 12.51
C VAL A 271 -2.36 25.85 11.76
N GLY A 272 -2.30 25.97 10.44
CA GLY A 272 -3.42 25.75 9.53
C GLY A 272 -3.32 24.42 8.80
N THR A 273 -4.29 23.53 9.00
CA THR A 273 -4.24 22.15 8.51
C THR A 273 -5.03 21.94 7.21
N TYR A 274 -4.74 20.82 6.53
CA TYR A 274 -5.44 20.43 5.30
C TYR A 274 -6.22 19.11 5.41
N HIS A 275 -7.14 18.91 4.47
CA HIS A 275 -8.27 17.95 4.47
C HIS A 275 -9.34 18.13 5.54
N ASN A 276 -9.07 18.89 6.61
CA ASN A 276 -10.04 19.23 7.64
C ASN A 276 -10.20 20.74 7.90
N GLY A 277 -9.36 21.60 7.31
CA GLY A 277 -9.47 23.07 7.34
C GLY A 277 -9.48 23.68 8.75
N ARG A 278 -8.70 23.16 9.69
CA ARG A 278 -8.68 23.59 11.09
C ARG A 278 -7.52 24.54 11.39
N LEU A 279 -7.73 25.38 12.41
CA LEU A 279 -6.70 26.25 12.99
C LEU A 279 -6.34 25.73 14.39
N TYR A 280 -5.05 25.59 14.65
CA TYR A 280 -4.51 25.22 15.96
C TYR A 280 -3.62 26.31 16.52
N ARG A 281 -3.49 26.35 17.85
CA ARG A 281 -2.59 27.25 18.57
C ARG A 281 -1.65 26.48 19.49
N HIS A 282 -0.40 26.92 19.56
CA HIS A 282 0.56 26.44 20.54
C HIS A 282 1.29 27.62 21.21
N VAL A 283 1.23 27.67 22.53
CA VAL A 283 2.02 28.63 23.33
C VAL A 283 3.34 27.97 23.72
N PRO A 284 4.50 28.61 23.48
CA PRO A 284 5.80 28.05 23.86
C PRO A 284 5.84 27.61 25.33
N GLY A 285 6.37 26.40 25.57
CA GLY A 285 6.37 25.75 26.88
C GLY A 285 5.14 24.87 27.16
N SER A 286 4.01 25.06 26.48
CA SER A 286 2.84 24.18 26.60
C SER A 286 3.15 22.75 26.14
N HIS A 287 2.48 21.73 26.68
CA HIS A 287 2.58 20.35 26.21
C HIS A 287 1.46 19.94 25.25
N THR A 288 0.58 20.87 24.89
CA THR A 288 -0.60 20.63 24.04
C THR A 288 -0.65 21.59 22.85
N LEU A 289 -1.51 21.24 21.89
CA LEU A 289 -2.02 22.14 20.86
C LEU A 289 -3.51 22.35 21.12
N ASP A 290 -3.93 23.59 21.11
CA ASP A 290 -5.35 23.96 21.23
C ASP A 290 -5.97 23.94 19.84
N ASP A 291 -6.99 23.11 19.61
CA ASP A 291 -7.81 23.14 18.39
C ASP A 291 -8.79 24.33 18.50
N LEU A 292 -8.57 25.36 17.70
CA LEU A 292 -9.40 26.56 17.67
C LEU A 292 -10.65 26.38 16.79
N GLY A 293 -10.79 25.23 16.13
CA GLY A 293 -11.93 24.88 15.31
C GLY A 293 -11.66 24.93 13.81
N ARG A 294 -12.67 24.54 13.04
CA ARG A 294 -12.66 24.54 11.58
C ARG A 294 -13.05 25.92 11.03
N LEU A 295 -12.33 26.37 10.02
CA LEU A 295 -12.66 27.59 9.28
C LEU A 295 -13.80 27.30 8.30
N GLY A 296 -15.04 27.59 8.69
CA GLY A 296 -16.21 27.43 7.85
C GLY A 296 -16.36 26.03 7.25
N GLN A 297 -16.54 25.96 5.91
CA GLN A 297 -16.57 24.72 5.14
C GLN A 297 -15.24 24.46 4.42
N GLU A 298 -14.19 25.20 4.76
CA GLU A 298 -12.88 25.04 4.14
C GLU A 298 -12.28 23.69 4.47
N THR A 299 -11.45 23.21 3.56
CA THR A 299 -10.73 21.93 3.70
C THR A 299 -9.23 22.15 3.84
N HIS A 300 -8.71 23.30 3.43
CA HIS A 300 -7.28 23.62 3.49
C HIS A 300 -7.08 25.04 4.00
N VAL A 301 -6.09 25.21 4.87
CA VAL A 301 -5.50 26.51 5.21
C VAL A 301 -4.11 26.56 4.59
N PHE A 302 -3.90 27.46 3.63
CA PHE A 302 -2.68 27.49 2.81
C PHE A 302 -1.61 28.42 3.33
N ASP A 303 -2.01 29.54 3.94
CA ASP A 303 -1.09 30.52 4.48
C ASP A 303 -1.71 31.21 5.70
N LEU A 304 -0.84 31.67 6.59
CA LEU A 304 -1.16 32.45 7.76
C LEU A 304 -0.26 33.69 7.79
N VAL A 305 -0.82 34.82 8.19
CA VAL A 305 -0.04 36.05 8.45
C VAL A 305 -0.60 36.78 9.67
N GLU A 306 0.29 37.34 10.50
CA GLU A 306 -0.07 38.23 11.59
C GLU A 306 -0.29 39.63 11.02
N GLY A 307 -1.39 40.28 11.41
CA GLY A 307 -1.67 41.67 11.13
C GLY A 307 -1.64 42.53 12.38
N LYS A 308 -2.36 43.65 12.32
CA LYS A 308 -2.44 44.61 13.43
C LYS A 308 -2.93 43.96 14.71
N ASP A 309 -2.41 44.44 15.84
CA ASP A 309 -2.86 44.05 17.19
C ASP A 309 -2.84 42.53 17.45
N GLY A 310 -2.02 41.78 16.70
CA GLY A 310 -1.88 40.31 16.83
C GLY A 310 -3.00 39.51 16.15
N LEU A 311 -3.84 40.14 15.32
CA LEU A 311 -4.85 39.44 14.53
C LEU A 311 -4.21 38.47 13.55
N ILE A 312 -4.75 37.27 13.42
CA ILE A 312 -4.22 36.22 12.55
C ILE A 312 -5.14 36.02 11.36
N TYR A 313 -4.60 36.20 10.15
CA TYR A 313 -5.35 36.01 8.90
C TYR A 313 -4.99 34.68 8.24
N ALA A 314 -6.00 34.00 7.68
CA ALA A 314 -5.87 32.68 7.08
C ALA A 314 -6.44 32.61 5.67
N GLY A 315 -5.65 32.15 4.70
CA GLY A 315 -6.04 31.93 3.30
C GLY A 315 -6.47 30.49 3.06
N THR A 316 -7.58 30.26 2.35
CA THR A 316 -8.27 28.95 2.36
C THR A 316 -8.73 28.41 1.00
N TYR A 317 -9.17 27.15 0.99
CA TYR A 317 -9.79 26.41 -0.13
C TYR A 317 -10.84 25.43 0.40
N PRO A 318 -11.98 25.19 -0.30
CA PRO A 318 -12.22 25.48 -1.72
C PRO A 318 -12.96 26.76 -2.09
N ASN A 319 -13.29 27.62 -1.12
CA ASN A 319 -14.17 28.74 -1.42
C ASN A 319 -13.41 30.06 -1.65
N ALA A 320 -12.08 30.07 -1.57
CA ALA A 320 -11.25 31.27 -1.65
C ALA A 320 -11.62 32.32 -0.58
N HIS A 321 -11.88 31.90 0.65
CA HIS A 321 -12.16 32.80 1.76
C HIS A 321 -10.89 33.24 2.49
N VAL A 322 -10.95 34.41 3.11
CA VAL A 322 -10.03 34.81 4.18
C VAL A 322 -10.77 34.80 5.50
N TYR A 323 -10.15 34.21 6.51
CA TYR A 323 -10.63 34.24 7.88
C TYR A 323 -9.69 35.07 8.75
N GLU A 324 -10.25 35.71 9.76
CA GLU A 324 -9.55 36.45 10.81
C GLU A 324 -9.78 35.71 12.13
N TYR A 325 -8.71 35.49 12.90
CA TYR A 325 -8.77 35.02 14.27
C TYR A 325 -8.23 36.11 15.19
N ASP A 326 -9.02 36.48 16.19
CA ASP A 326 -8.64 37.41 17.24
C ASP A 326 -8.23 36.65 18.51
N PRO A 327 -6.93 36.65 18.87
CA PRO A 327 -6.46 35.97 20.07
C PRO A 327 -7.01 36.55 21.38
N ALA A 328 -7.40 37.84 21.40
CA ALA A 328 -7.89 38.51 22.61
C ALA A 328 -9.33 38.09 22.93
N THR A 329 -10.17 37.85 21.91
CA THR A 329 -11.57 37.44 22.09
C THR A 329 -11.84 35.96 21.77
N ALA A 330 -10.83 35.26 21.25
CA ALA A 330 -10.90 33.89 20.75
C ALA A 330 -12.02 33.70 19.70
N GLN A 331 -12.27 34.72 18.87
CA GLN A 331 -13.30 34.68 17.83
C GLN A 331 -12.69 34.49 16.45
N ILE A 332 -13.37 33.69 15.63
CA ILE A 332 -13.08 33.53 14.20
C ILE A 332 -14.14 34.32 13.43
N ARG A 333 -13.70 35.24 12.58
CA ARG A 333 -14.53 36.03 11.67
C ARG A 333 -14.23 35.66 10.23
N ASP A 334 -15.27 35.43 9.44
CA ASP A 334 -15.15 35.26 7.99
C ASP A 334 -15.13 36.64 7.32
N ILE A 335 -14.02 37.00 6.68
CA ILE A 335 -13.91 38.24 5.87
C ILE A 335 -14.65 38.05 4.54
N GLY A 336 -14.85 36.81 4.13
CA GLY A 336 -15.61 36.41 2.96
C GLY A 336 -14.73 35.94 1.81
N ARG A 337 -15.40 35.57 0.73
CA ARG A 337 -14.77 35.15 -0.52
C ARG A 337 -14.01 36.29 -1.18
N ILE A 338 -12.74 36.06 -1.50
CA ILE A 338 -11.85 37.07 -2.07
C ILE A 338 -12.05 37.21 -3.58
N ASP A 339 -12.05 36.09 -4.31
CA ASP A 339 -12.24 36.08 -5.76
C ASP A 339 -13.54 35.36 -6.15
N PRO A 340 -14.37 35.88 -7.08
CA PRO A 340 -15.64 35.28 -7.46
C PRO A 340 -15.52 33.98 -8.28
N VAL A 341 -14.38 33.72 -8.91
CA VAL A 341 -14.14 32.58 -9.82
C VAL A 341 -13.14 31.61 -9.21
N GLU A 342 -12.01 32.12 -8.74
CA GLU A 342 -10.93 31.32 -8.19
C GLU A 342 -11.35 30.67 -6.86
N HIS A 343 -10.67 29.57 -6.52
CA HIS A 343 -11.05 28.67 -5.42
C HIS A 343 -10.04 28.65 -4.27
N TYR A 344 -8.88 29.27 -4.48
CA TYR A 344 -7.78 29.26 -3.55
C TYR A 344 -7.44 30.69 -3.16
N VAL A 345 -7.24 30.94 -1.86
CA VAL A 345 -6.34 32.00 -1.39
C VAL A 345 -5.06 31.31 -0.94
N ARG A 346 -4.04 31.36 -1.79
CA ARG A 346 -2.84 30.52 -1.69
C ARG A 346 -1.72 31.16 -0.87
N SER A 347 -1.67 32.49 -0.82
CA SER A 347 -0.63 33.24 -0.13
C SER A 347 -1.20 34.53 0.48
N LEU A 348 -0.62 34.95 1.60
CA LEU A 348 -0.96 36.16 2.32
C LEU A 348 0.31 36.94 2.70
N ALA A 349 0.20 38.26 2.72
CA ALA A 349 1.21 39.16 3.28
C ALA A 349 0.52 40.39 3.88
N TYR A 350 1.08 40.97 4.94
CA TYR A 350 0.50 42.13 5.62
C TYR A 350 1.48 43.29 5.65
N ALA A 351 1.01 44.49 5.27
CA ALA A 351 1.78 45.73 5.29
C ALA A 351 1.30 46.61 6.46
N PRO A 352 2.06 46.68 7.57
CA PRO A 352 1.63 47.38 8.79
C PRO A 352 1.50 48.90 8.64
N GLU A 353 2.27 49.51 7.74
CA GLU A 353 2.29 50.97 7.52
C GLU A 353 0.98 51.47 6.92
N THR A 354 0.27 50.61 6.19
CA THR A 354 -0.97 50.93 5.46
C THR A 354 -2.18 50.13 5.96
N ASP A 355 -1.99 49.29 6.98
CA ASP A 355 -3.02 48.37 7.51
C ASP A 355 -3.68 47.51 6.41
N THR A 356 -2.87 47.07 5.43
CA THR A 356 -3.35 46.39 4.23
C THR A 356 -2.93 44.92 4.21
N LEU A 357 -3.91 44.03 4.05
CA LEU A 357 -3.70 42.61 3.82
C LEU A 357 -3.69 42.33 2.31
N TYR A 358 -2.61 41.73 1.82
CA TYR A 358 -2.51 41.25 0.45
C TYR A 358 -2.85 39.77 0.38
N ALA A 359 -3.73 39.39 -0.55
CA ALA A 359 -4.19 38.02 -0.75
C ALA A 359 -3.99 37.57 -2.20
N GLY A 360 -3.18 36.52 -2.38
CA GLY A 360 -2.95 35.87 -3.66
C GLY A 360 -3.99 34.78 -3.91
N ALA A 361 -4.91 35.03 -4.84
CA ALA A 361 -5.91 34.06 -5.26
C ALA A 361 -5.56 33.41 -6.61
N GLY A 362 -6.04 32.19 -6.83
CA GLY A 362 -5.78 31.50 -8.09
C GLY A 362 -6.35 30.08 -8.20
N GLY A 363 -5.83 29.34 -9.18
CA GLY A 363 -6.32 28.03 -9.58
C GLY A 363 -6.29 27.89 -11.09
N GLN A 364 -7.07 28.75 -11.74
CA GLN A 364 -7.08 28.92 -13.19
C GLN A 364 -6.19 30.10 -13.60
N THR A 365 -6.39 31.25 -12.95
CA THR A 365 -5.67 32.49 -13.24
C THR A 365 -5.20 33.18 -11.96
N ALA A 366 -4.01 33.75 -11.99
CA ALA A 366 -3.48 34.53 -10.88
C ALA A 366 -4.30 35.81 -10.64
N ARG A 367 -4.54 36.13 -9.36
CA ARG A 367 -5.24 37.33 -8.89
C ARG A 367 -4.59 37.85 -7.61
N LEU A 368 -4.32 39.14 -7.51
CA LEU A 368 -3.76 39.75 -6.30
C LEU A 368 -4.73 40.79 -5.76
N TYR A 369 -5.17 40.62 -4.52
CA TYR A 369 -6.07 41.56 -3.86
C TYR A 369 -5.36 42.30 -2.74
N ALA A 370 -5.49 43.62 -2.69
CA ALA A 370 -5.28 44.43 -1.50
C ALA A 370 -6.60 44.54 -0.73
N ILE A 371 -6.58 44.28 0.57
CA ILE A 371 -7.75 44.23 1.45
C ILE A 371 -7.51 45.16 2.63
N ASP A 372 -8.39 46.12 2.81
CA ASP A 372 -8.47 46.94 4.02
C ASP A 372 -9.09 46.08 5.14
N THR A 373 -8.31 45.81 6.18
CA THR A 373 -8.69 44.87 7.26
C THR A 373 -9.83 45.40 8.13
N ALA A 374 -9.96 46.73 8.26
CA ALA A 374 -11.00 47.36 9.06
C ALA A 374 -12.38 47.26 8.38
N THR A 375 -12.44 47.46 7.07
CA THR A 375 -13.69 47.56 6.30
C THR A 375 -14.02 46.29 5.51
N GLY A 376 -13.02 45.45 5.22
CA GLY A 376 -13.14 44.33 4.27
C GLY A 376 -13.20 44.75 2.81
N ALA A 377 -12.99 46.04 2.50
CA ALA A 377 -12.94 46.51 1.13
C ALA A 377 -11.73 45.91 0.41
N LYS A 378 -11.96 45.38 -0.80
CA LYS A 378 -10.95 44.66 -1.58
C LYS A 378 -10.79 45.25 -2.97
N ARG A 379 -9.55 45.29 -3.45
CA ARG A 379 -9.20 45.76 -4.79
C ARG A 379 -8.22 44.81 -5.46
N GLU A 380 -8.56 44.38 -6.67
CA GLU A 380 -7.68 43.56 -7.51
C GLU A 380 -6.59 44.48 -8.11
N LEU A 381 -5.33 44.03 -8.03
CA LEU A 381 -4.15 44.79 -8.47
C LEU A 381 -3.49 44.19 -9.70
N LEU A 382 -3.45 42.85 -9.80
CA LEU A 382 -2.53 42.16 -10.70
C LEU A 382 -2.85 42.45 -12.17
N ALA A 383 -4.12 42.52 -12.54
CA ALA A 383 -4.50 42.81 -13.92
C ALA A 383 -4.08 44.24 -14.34
N GLY A 384 -4.07 45.19 -13.41
CA GLY A 384 -3.58 46.55 -13.66
C GLY A 384 -2.06 46.63 -13.72
N LEU A 385 -1.37 45.86 -12.87
CA LEU A 385 0.10 45.82 -12.81
C LEU A 385 0.73 45.07 -13.98
N LEU A 386 0.11 43.97 -14.42
CA LEU A 386 0.58 43.09 -15.50
C LEU A 386 -0.51 42.86 -16.57
N PRO A 387 -0.93 43.90 -17.31
CA PRO A 387 -2.12 43.85 -18.17
C PRO A 387 -2.04 42.85 -19.33
N GLN A 388 -0.84 42.42 -19.73
CA GLN A 388 -0.67 41.44 -20.81
C GLN A 388 -0.25 40.05 -20.32
N GLN A 389 0.28 39.94 -19.09
CA GLN A 389 0.92 38.71 -18.61
C GLN A 389 0.23 38.07 -17.40
N HIS A 390 -0.63 38.79 -16.67
CA HIS A 390 -1.26 38.23 -15.45
C HIS A 390 -2.03 36.92 -15.72
N ALA A 391 -2.59 36.78 -16.93
CA ALA A 391 -3.35 35.61 -17.36
C ALA A 391 -2.49 34.38 -17.65
N ASP A 392 -1.17 34.55 -17.78
CA ASP A 392 -0.23 33.46 -18.07
C ASP A 392 0.09 32.62 -16.82
N TYR A 393 -0.24 33.13 -15.63
CA TYR A 393 0.09 32.50 -14.34
C TYR A 393 -1.15 31.93 -13.67
N GLN A 394 -0.97 30.85 -12.91
CA GLN A 394 -2.06 30.21 -12.16
C GLN A 394 -2.29 30.84 -10.78
N PHE A 395 -1.24 31.35 -10.13
CA PHE A 395 -1.29 31.91 -8.79
C PHE A 395 -0.18 32.96 -8.56
N PRO A 396 -0.43 33.96 -7.70
CA PRO A 396 0.56 34.45 -6.74
C PRO A 396 0.70 33.37 -5.64
N TYR A 397 1.64 32.46 -5.82
CA TYR A 397 1.71 31.20 -5.07
C TYR A 397 2.32 31.34 -3.68
N ALA A 398 3.24 32.29 -3.51
CA ALA A 398 3.87 32.63 -2.24
C ALA A 398 4.17 34.13 -2.23
N MET A 399 4.15 34.75 -1.05
CA MET A 399 4.41 36.17 -0.89
C MET A 399 5.13 36.44 0.42
N GLY A 400 6.00 37.45 0.41
CA GLY A 400 6.66 37.97 1.59
C GLY A 400 6.72 39.49 1.55
N TYR A 401 6.57 40.11 2.72
CA TYR A 401 6.65 41.56 2.87
C TYR A 401 7.90 41.93 3.68
N GLY A 402 8.58 42.99 3.27
CA GLY A 402 9.69 43.57 4.02
C GLY A 402 10.07 44.93 3.45
N LEU A 403 10.44 45.87 4.33
CA LEU A 403 10.98 47.18 3.94
C LEU A 403 10.11 47.94 2.89
N GLY A 404 8.78 47.88 3.01
CA GLY A 404 7.86 48.55 2.06
C GLY A 404 7.65 47.82 0.74
N LYS A 405 8.20 46.61 0.58
CA LYS A 405 8.16 45.84 -0.66
C LYS A 405 7.43 44.52 -0.46
N LEU A 406 6.60 44.18 -1.43
CA LEU A 406 5.93 42.88 -1.53
C LEU A 406 6.61 42.05 -2.62
N LEU A 407 7.28 40.98 -2.22
CA LEU A 407 7.91 40.01 -3.14
C LEU A 407 6.96 38.83 -3.35
N ILE A 408 6.67 38.52 -4.61
CA ILE A 408 5.62 37.58 -5.00
C ILE A 408 6.21 36.51 -5.93
N LYS A 409 5.91 35.26 -5.61
CA LYS A 409 6.13 34.11 -6.49
C LYS A 409 4.94 33.93 -7.42
N MET A 410 5.08 34.32 -8.68
CA MET A 410 4.18 33.90 -9.75
C MET A 410 4.50 32.44 -10.10
N ASN A 411 3.52 31.58 -10.34
CA ASN A 411 3.79 30.16 -10.62
C ASN A 411 3.28 29.64 -11.96
N LYS A 412 4.00 28.60 -12.43
CA LYS A 412 3.85 27.93 -13.73
C LYS A 412 3.92 28.92 -14.90
N PRO A 413 5.10 29.54 -15.15
CA PRO A 413 6.42 29.27 -14.50
C PRO A 413 6.70 30.08 -13.21
N ASP A 414 7.78 29.74 -12.50
CA ASP A 414 8.22 30.41 -11.26
C ASP A 414 8.96 31.72 -11.58
N HIS A 415 8.28 32.86 -11.44
CA HIS A 415 8.81 34.21 -11.67
C HIS A 415 8.61 35.09 -10.41
N LEU A 416 9.50 36.04 -10.20
CA LEU A 416 9.47 37.06 -9.17
C LEU A 416 8.79 38.34 -9.68
N LEU A 417 7.79 38.77 -8.93
CA LEU A 417 7.21 40.11 -9.02
C LEU A 417 7.50 40.85 -7.71
N VAL A 418 8.01 42.08 -7.79
CA VAL A 418 8.20 42.97 -6.63
C VAL A 418 7.36 44.22 -6.81
N ILE A 419 6.55 44.52 -5.79
CA ILE A 419 5.67 45.68 -5.76
C ILE A 419 6.10 46.61 -4.63
N ASP A 420 6.24 47.89 -4.93
CA ASP A 420 6.30 48.94 -3.92
C ASP A 420 4.89 49.17 -3.36
N THR A 421 4.68 48.91 -2.06
CA THR A 421 3.33 48.96 -1.49
C THR A 421 2.85 50.37 -1.17
N ALA A 422 3.74 51.37 -1.15
CA ALA A 422 3.36 52.76 -0.90
C ALA A 422 2.78 53.42 -2.15
N THR A 423 3.31 53.06 -3.32
CA THR A 423 2.90 53.58 -4.64
C THR A 423 2.03 52.61 -5.42
N GLU A 424 2.02 51.33 -5.03
CA GLU A 424 1.41 50.21 -5.74
C GLU A 424 1.88 50.12 -7.20
N THR A 425 3.19 50.22 -7.39
CA THR A 425 3.84 50.10 -8.69
C THR A 425 4.77 48.89 -8.74
N VAL A 426 5.01 48.38 -9.95
CA VAL A 426 5.96 47.29 -10.17
C VAL A 426 7.37 47.86 -10.08
N ASP A 427 8.12 47.43 -9.07
CA ASP A 427 9.54 47.74 -8.93
C ASP A 427 10.40 46.80 -9.78
N TYR A 428 10.05 45.51 -9.79
CA TYR A 428 10.79 44.48 -10.51
C TYR A 428 9.86 43.37 -10.99
N PHE A 429 10.12 42.84 -12.18
CA PHE A 429 9.44 41.68 -12.74
C PHE A 429 10.37 40.97 -13.72
N ASP A 430 10.51 39.64 -13.61
CA ASP A 430 11.33 38.81 -14.50
C ASP A 430 10.46 37.93 -15.44
N PRO A 431 9.83 38.50 -16.48
CA PRO A 431 8.95 37.74 -17.36
C PRO A 431 9.66 36.65 -18.18
N ASP A 432 10.97 36.80 -18.40
CA ASP A 432 11.80 35.83 -19.12
C ASP A 432 12.31 34.69 -18.19
N GLY A 433 12.05 34.82 -16.89
CA GLY A 433 12.44 33.90 -15.84
C GLY A 433 13.93 33.94 -15.47
N GLY A 434 14.31 32.98 -14.63
CA GLY A 434 15.68 32.81 -14.14
C GLY A 434 15.92 33.36 -12.72
N ILE A 435 15.04 34.23 -12.21
CA ILE A 435 15.15 34.81 -10.86
C ILE A 435 13.76 34.73 -10.19
N GLY A 436 13.23 33.51 -10.01
CA GLY A 436 12.00 33.30 -9.23
C GLY A 436 12.21 33.52 -7.72
N LEU A 437 11.12 33.73 -6.96
CA LEU A 437 11.21 33.88 -5.50
C LEU A 437 11.71 32.58 -4.84
N GLY A 438 11.31 31.42 -5.39
CA GLY A 438 11.67 30.09 -4.89
C GLY A 438 11.02 29.71 -3.55
N SER A 439 11.23 30.52 -2.52
CA SER A 439 10.78 30.37 -1.13
C SER A 439 9.32 30.77 -0.89
N SER A 440 8.76 30.33 0.24
CA SER A 440 7.40 30.69 0.67
C SER A 440 7.33 32.06 1.36
N LYS A 441 8.42 32.49 2.01
CA LYS A 441 8.56 33.75 2.76
C LYS A 441 9.89 34.44 2.43
N VAL A 442 10.09 35.63 2.96
CA VAL A 442 11.32 36.44 2.86
C VAL A 442 11.83 36.80 4.25
N ALA A 443 13.12 37.16 4.37
CA ALA A 443 13.72 37.56 5.64
C ALA A 443 14.33 38.95 5.56
N THR A 444 14.21 39.74 6.64
CA THR A 444 14.90 41.02 6.83
C THR A 444 15.82 40.93 8.05
N MET A 445 17.02 41.48 7.95
CA MET A 445 17.97 41.47 9.07
C MET A 445 17.76 42.69 9.97
N PRO A 446 17.66 42.53 11.31
CA PRO A 446 17.58 43.67 12.21
C PRO A 446 18.77 44.63 12.04
N GLY A 447 18.46 45.92 11.84
CA GLY A 447 19.45 46.97 11.60
C GLY A 447 19.87 47.13 10.13
N ASP A 448 19.50 46.21 9.24
CA ASP A 448 19.64 46.36 7.79
C ASP A 448 18.33 46.90 7.21
N LEU A 449 18.34 48.17 6.83
CA LEU A 449 17.15 48.85 6.30
C LEU A 449 17.05 48.76 4.78
N GLN A 450 17.94 48.02 4.12
CA GLN A 450 18.03 48.00 2.67
C GLN A 450 17.78 46.62 2.07
N HIS A 451 18.14 45.53 2.74
CA HIS A 451 18.15 44.21 2.09
C HIS A 451 17.03 43.28 2.57
N ILE A 452 16.35 42.67 1.60
CA ILE A 452 15.36 41.60 1.78
C ILE A 452 15.92 40.31 1.19
N TYR A 453 16.01 39.25 1.99
CA TYR A 453 16.63 37.99 1.61
C TYR A 453 15.57 36.97 1.17
N PHE A 454 15.82 36.26 0.05
CA PHE A 454 14.91 35.28 -0.53
C PHE A 454 15.67 34.13 -1.25
N GLY A 455 14.98 33.01 -1.49
CA GLY A 455 15.57 31.78 -2.04
C GLY A 455 15.43 31.61 -3.56
N GLY A 456 15.35 30.34 -4.00
CA GLY A 456 15.23 29.95 -5.42
C GLY A 456 16.50 29.31 -6.00
N TYR A 457 16.88 28.15 -5.48
CA TYR A 457 18.15 27.40 -5.72
C TYR A 457 19.44 28.14 -5.35
N GLN A 458 19.39 29.45 -5.16
CA GLN A 458 20.45 30.32 -4.67
C GLN A 458 19.85 31.26 -3.63
N LEU A 459 20.65 31.66 -2.64
CA LEU A 459 20.27 32.71 -1.71
C LEU A 459 20.55 34.08 -2.34
N ARG A 460 19.56 34.95 -2.34
CA ARG A 460 19.62 36.29 -2.92
C ARG A 460 19.20 37.35 -1.92
N SER A 461 19.66 38.57 -2.15
CA SER A 461 19.12 39.77 -1.52
C SER A 461 18.53 40.70 -2.58
N TYR A 462 17.44 41.38 -2.23
CA TYR A 462 16.85 42.48 -2.97
C TYR A 462 17.06 43.77 -2.18
N ASN A 463 17.67 44.78 -2.81
CA ASN A 463 17.88 46.08 -2.20
C ASN A 463 16.64 46.96 -2.42
N ALA A 464 15.90 47.25 -1.34
CA ALA A 464 14.62 47.95 -1.36
C ALA A 464 14.69 49.39 -1.91
N ASP A 465 15.86 50.04 -1.80
CA ASP A 465 16.05 51.41 -2.28
C ASP A 465 16.36 51.47 -3.79
N THR A 466 17.13 50.50 -4.29
CA THR A 466 17.71 50.55 -5.65
C THR A 466 17.14 49.52 -6.62
N GLY A 467 16.41 48.52 -6.13
CA GLY A 467 15.93 47.38 -6.92
C GLY A 467 17.03 46.37 -7.31
N ALA A 468 18.26 46.53 -6.81
CA ALA A 468 19.36 45.64 -7.14
C ALA A 468 19.19 44.25 -6.50
N ILE A 469 19.44 43.19 -7.27
CA ILE A 469 19.45 41.80 -6.79
C ILE A 469 20.90 41.29 -6.75
N ALA A 470 21.31 40.73 -5.61
CA ALA A 470 22.65 40.16 -5.41
C ALA A 470 22.60 38.70 -4.96
N LEU A 471 23.63 37.92 -5.32
CA LEU A 471 23.87 36.58 -4.79
C LEU A 471 24.67 36.66 -3.49
N GLU A 472 24.27 35.88 -2.50
CA GLU A 472 24.82 36.00 -1.14
C GLU A 472 25.82 34.90 -0.75
N PHE A 473 25.99 33.86 -1.58
CA PHE A 473 26.94 32.80 -1.30
C PHE A 473 28.38 33.16 -1.68
N ALA A 474 29.33 32.74 -0.84
CA ALA A 474 30.76 32.80 -1.15
C ALA A 474 31.21 31.64 -2.08
N ASP A 475 30.51 30.50 -2.06
CA ASP A 475 30.82 29.32 -2.88
C ASP A 475 29.86 29.23 -4.08
N PRO A 476 30.37 29.32 -5.33
CA PRO A 476 29.55 29.19 -6.54
C PRO A 476 28.88 27.82 -6.71
N GLY A 477 29.40 26.77 -6.07
CA GLY A 477 28.82 25.42 -6.09
C GLY A 477 27.68 25.21 -5.10
N MET A 478 27.51 26.13 -4.14
CA MET A 478 26.52 26.00 -3.09
C MET A 478 25.14 26.40 -3.58
N ARG A 479 24.18 25.48 -3.44
CA ARG A 479 22.77 25.71 -3.77
C ARG A 479 21.96 25.91 -2.49
N ALA A 480 21.18 26.98 -2.45
CA ALA A 480 20.11 27.11 -1.47
C ALA A 480 18.97 26.13 -1.81
N PHE A 481 18.05 25.93 -0.88
CA PHE A 481 16.76 25.30 -1.14
C PHE A 481 15.64 26.35 -1.06
N ASN A 482 14.46 25.97 -1.54
CA ASN A 482 13.25 26.77 -1.36
C ASN A 482 12.82 26.63 0.10
N PHE A 483 13.06 27.66 0.91
CA PHE A 483 12.70 27.62 2.32
C PHE A 483 11.24 28.01 2.52
N GLN A 484 10.61 27.37 3.48
CA GLN A 484 9.25 27.63 3.94
C GLN A 484 9.22 28.88 4.85
N ASP A 485 10.24 29.05 5.68
CA ASP A 485 10.43 30.25 6.52
C ASP A 485 11.92 30.57 6.72
N ALA A 486 12.22 31.83 7.02
CA ALA A 486 13.57 32.30 7.33
C ALA A 486 13.57 33.52 8.27
N LYS A 487 14.50 33.56 9.23
CA LYS A 487 14.62 34.61 10.24
C LYS A 487 16.07 34.83 10.65
N PHE A 488 16.47 36.09 10.84
CA PHE A 488 17.77 36.42 11.43
C PHE A 488 17.70 36.37 12.95
N VAL A 489 18.61 35.60 13.55
CA VAL A 489 18.71 35.40 14.99
C VAL A 489 20.17 35.52 15.46
N GLN A 490 20.40 35.59 16.77
CA GLN A 490 21.74 35.57 17.36
C GLN A 490 21.95 34.25 18.11
N LEU A 491 22.69 33.32 17.49
CA LEU A 491 22.80 31.92 17.94
C LEU A 491 23.63 31.72 19.22
N ASN A 492 24.19 32.79 19.80
CA ASN A 492 25.11 32.74 20.94
C ASN A 492 26.26 31.72 20.77
N ASP A 493 26.64 31.45 19.52
CA ASP A 493 27.73 30.54 19.13
C ASP A 493 28.90 31.38 18.59
N PRO A 494 30.10 31.30 19.19
CA PRO A 494 31.28 32.00 18.67
C PRO A 494 31.63 31.66 17.22
N ALA A 495 31.23 30.49 16.71
CA ALA A 495 31.40 30.10 15.32
C ALA A 495 30.39 30.78 14.36
N TRP A 496 29.35 31.42 14.90
CA TRP A 496 28.31 32.13 14.16
C TRP A 496 28.07 33.53 14.76
N PRO A 497 29.05 34.45 14.67
CA PRO A 497 28.98 35.74 15.34
C PRO A 497 27.92 36.67 14.75
N GLY A 498 27.22 37.43 15.60
CA GLY A 498 26.22 38.41 15.16
C GLY A 498 24.95 37.76 14.62
N TYR A 499 24.21 38.49 13.78
CA TYR A 499 22.99 37.95 13.17
C TYR A 499 23.32 36.88 12.13
N THR A 500 22.67 35.73 12.28
CA THR A 500 22.73 34.60 11.36
C THR A 500 21.31 34.27 10.93
N MET A 501 21.09 34.15 9.62
CA MET A 501 19.81 33.72 9.06
C MET A 501 19.66 32.22 9.29
N LEU A 502 18.62 31.83 10.01
CA LEU A 502 18.06 30.50 10.00
C LEU A 502 17.03 30.41 8.88
N ALA A 503 17.03 29.32 8.11
CA ALA A 503 15.97 29.00 7.18
C ALA A 503 15.61 27.52 7.24
N SER A 504 14.33 27.20 7.15
CA SER A 504 13.82 25.82 7.15
C SER A 504 13.02 25.53 5.89
N GLY A 505 13.06 24.30 5.38
CA GLY A 505 12.39 23.93 4.15
C GLY A 505 11.94 22.47 4.10
N ASP A 506 11.54 22.04 2.90
CA ASP A 506 11.00 20.72 2.66
C ASP A 506 11.96 19.60 3.08
N GLY A 507 11.41 18.50 3.59
CA GLY A 507 12.22 17.33 3.94
C GLY A 507 13.12 17.56 5.16
N GLY A 508 12.77 18.52 6.02
CA GLY A 508 13.53 18.90 7.21
C GLY A 508 14.84 19.62 6.92
N GLN A 509 14.99 20.27 5.76
CA GLN A 509 16.20 21.03 5.45
C GLN A 509 16.34 22.24 6.38
N ILE A 510 17.56 22.50 6.83
CA ILE A 510 17.94 23.63 7.68
C ILE A 510 19.16 24.32 7.06
N MET A 511 19.08 25.63 6.89
CA MET A 511 20.21 26.46 6.46
C MET A 511 20.55 27.48 7.54
N ARG A 512 21.84 27.67 7.76
CA ARG A 512 22.41 28.80 8.48
C ARG A 512 23.24 29.63 7.53
N PHE A 513 23.02 30.93 7.50
CA PHE A 513 23.80 31.86 6.68
C PHE A 513 24.16 33.11 7.49
N ASN A 514 25.45 33.41 7.59
CA ASN A 514 25.93 34.63 8.22
C ASN A 514 26.28 35.68 7.14
N PRO A 515 25.58 36.81 7.06
CA PRO A 515 25.80 37.80 6.01
C PRO A 515 27.13 38.57 6.16
N THR A 516 27.70 38.59 7.38
CA THR A 516 28.97 39.29 7.66
C THR A 516 30.17 38.43 7.25
N THR A 517 30.20 37.17 7.67
CA THR A 517 31.31 36.24 7.35
C THR A 517 31.11 35.50 6.03
N LYS A 518 29.90 35.56 5.46
CA LYS A 518 29.41 34.75 4.33
C LYS A 518 29.46 33.24 4.57
N GLN A 519 29.66 32.82 5.83
CA GLN A 519 29.64 31.42 6.22
C GLN A 519 28.24 30.82 6.05
N THR A 520 28.18 29.60 5.52
CA THR A 520 26.93 28.87 5.30
C THR A 520 27.04 27.42 5.77
N SER A 521 25.96 26.89 6.33
CA SER A 521 25.81 25.48 6.68
C SER A 521 24.45 24.99 6.21
N LEU A 522 24.42 23.78 5.65
CA LEU A 522 23.22 23.06 5.26
C LEU A 522 23.16 21.76 6.04
N GLN A 523 22.02 21.52 6.69
CA GLN A 523 21.73 20.32 7.45
C GLN A 523 20.34 19.82 7.09
N ARG A 524 20.03 18.62 7.57
CA ARG A 524 18.70 18.03 7.48
C ARG A 524 18.37 17.40 8.83
N VAL A 525 17.11 17.48 9.24
CA VAL A 525 16.60 16.72 10.38
C VAL A 525 16.74 15.23 10.07
N MET A 526 17.53 14.54 10.90
CA MET A 526 17.79 13.10 10.78
C MET A 526 17.16 12.36 11.96
N ASN A 527 16.79 11.09 11.77
CA ASN A 527 16.28 10.18 12.81
C ASN A 527 15.02 10.67 13.57
N ALA A 528 14.34 11.68 13.05
CA ALA A 528 13.12 12.20 13.62
C ALA A 528 12.10 12.35 12.48
N GLY A 529 11.30 11.32 12.25
CA GLY A 529 10.30 11.28 11.19
C GLY A 529 9.09 10.49 11.65
N ALA A 530 7.96 10.72 11.00
CA ALA A 530 6.75 9.95 11.27
C ALA A 530 6.70 8.70 10.37
N PRO A 531 6.05 7.62 10.81
CA PRO A 531 5.68 6.48 9.96
C PRO A 531 5.24 6.93 8.57
N THR A 532 5.87 6.43 7.51
CA THR A 532 5.52 6.79 6.14
C THR A 532 4.87 5.60 5.44
N LEU A 533 3.81 5.86 4.66
CA LEU A 533 3.10 4.81 3.93
C LEU A 533 4.07 4.02 3.05
N ILE A 534 4.01 2.69 3.15
CA ILE A 534 4.78 1.80 2.29
C ILE A 534 4.15 1.80 0.89
N ARG A 535 5.00 1.90 -0.12
CA ARG A 535 4.66 2.07 -1.54
C ARG A 535 5.15 0.92 -2.43
N SER A 536 6.13 0.16 -1.95
CA SER A 536 6.64 -1.05 -2.61
C SER A 536 7.34 -1.93 -1.59
N LEU A 537 7.34 -3.24 -1.83
CA LEU A 537 8.01 -4.25 -0.99
C LEU A 537 8.72 -5.27 -1.86
N HIS A 538 9.91 -5.70 -1.45
CA HIS A 538 10.65 -6.77 -2.11
C HIS A 538 11.57 -7.51 -1.14
N GLY A 539 11.44 -8.83 -1.10
CA GLY A 539 12.41 -9.72 -0.44
C GLY A 539 13.60 -9.89 -1.38
N ALA A 540 14.78 -9.50 -0.92
CA ALA A 540 15.98 -9.45 -1.74
C ALA A 540 16.92 -10.65 -1.46
N PRO A 541 17.85 -10.94 -2.39
CA PRO A 541 18.82 -12.03 -2.26
C PRO A 541 19.71 -11.98 -1.01
N ASP A 542 19.92 -10.78 -0.45
CA ASP A 542 20.69 -10.58 0.80
C ASP A 542 19.90 -10.95 2.06
N GLY A 543 18.70 -11.54 1.91
CA GLY A 543 17.83 -12.01 2.99
C GLY A 543 16.94 -10.93 3.60
N LYS A 544 17.07 -9.67 3.16
CA LYS A 544 16.31 -8.55 3.72
C LYS A 544 15.03 -8.29 2.94
N VAL A 545 14.07 -7.64 3.59
CA VAL A 545 12.83 -7.15 2.96
C VAL A 545 12.96 -5.64 2.79
N TYR A 546 13.21 -5.17 1.57
CA TYR A 546 13.27 -3.75 1.25
C TYR A 546 11.88 -3.16 1.07
N ALA A 547 11.73 -1.91 1.51
CA ALA A 547 10.49 -1.15 1.45
C ALA A 547 10.74 0.25 0.89
N GLY A 548 9.89 0.65 -0.05
CA GLY A 548 9.84 2.00 -0.60
C GLY A 548 8.74 2.82 0.07
N ALA A 549 8.95 4.12 0.28
CA ALA A 549 7.97 5.00 0.90
C ALA A 549 7.19 5.83 -0.13
N TYR A 550 5.97 6.22 0.24
CA TYR A 550 5.21 7.25 -0.46
C TYR A 550 5.85 8.62 -0.24
N MET A 551 6.00 9.42 -1.30
CA MET A 551 6.73 10.69 -1.39
C MET A 551 8.25 10.61 -1.22
N MET A 552 8.76 10.07 -0.11
CA MET A 552 10.19 10.02 0.18
C MET A 552 10.52 8.86 1.10
N GLY A 553 11.56 8.12 0.75
CA GLY A 553 12.22 7.17 1.64
C GLY A 553 12.37 5.76 1.09
N PHE A 554 13.41 5.10 1.57
CA PHE A 554 13.72 3.71 1.27
C PHE A 554 14.43 3.08 2.46
N GLY A 555 14.00 1.89 2.84
CA GLY A 555 14.52 1.19 4.01
C GLY A 555 14.23 -0.29 3.87
N GLY A 556 14.20 -0.98 4.98
CA GLY A 556 13.88 -2.39 4.96
C GLY A 556 13.87 -3.01 6.35
N TYR A 557 13.65 -4.32 6.38
CA TYR A 557 13.65 -5.14 7.57
C TYR A 557 14.62 -6.29 7.37
N ASP A 558 15.43 -6.56 8.40
CA ASP A 558 16.31 -7.72 8.45
C ASP A 558 15.64 -8.82 9.32
N PRO A 559 15.13 -9.91 8.71
CA PRO A 559 14.49 -10.99 9.45
C PRO A 559 15.44 -11.74 10.39
N GLN A 560 16.75 -11.72 10.15
CA GLN A 560 17.72 -12.45 10.97
C GLN A 560 17.98 -11.74 12.30
N THR A 561 18.05 -10.41 12.28
CA THR A 561 18.29 -9.61 13.48
C THR A 561 17.01 -9.05 14.11
N GLY A 562 15.90 -9.03 13.37
CA GLY A 562 14.63 -8.43 13.80
C GLY A 562 14.66 -6.89 13.81
N THR A 563 15.56 -6.27 13.04
CA THR A 563 15.77 -4.81 13.06
C THR A 563 15.41 -4.15 11.73
N PHE A 564 14.95 -2.90 11.79
CA PHE A 564 14.77 -2.07 10.60
C PHE A 564 16.07 -1.44 10.11
N ILE A 565 16.25 -1.45 8.79
CA ILE A 565 17.20 -0.61 8.07
C ILE A 565 16.57 0.78 7.97
N GLN A 566 17.21 1.75 8.60
CA GLN A 566 16.72 3.13 8.65
C GLN A 566 16.60 3.77 7.27
N ASN A 567 15.70 4.75 7.17
CA ASN A 567 15.36 5.46 5.94
C ASN A 567 16.60 6.08 5.26
N ARG A 568 16.78 5.77 3.98
CA ARG A 568 17.87 6.21 3.11
C ARG A 568 17.33 7.08 1.98
N GLU A 569 18.22 7.86 1.38
CA GLU A 569 17.86 8.91 0.42
C GLU A 569 17.36 8.35 -0.93
N PHE A 570 16.05 8.10 -1.01
CA PHE A 570 15.30 7.99 -2.26
C PHE A 570 14.06 8.86 -2.22
N GLY A 571 13.59 9.27 -3.41
CA GLY A 571 12.22 9.77 -3.57
C GLY A 571 11.20 8.65 -3.41
N GLN A 572 9.99 8.85 -3.92
CA GLN A 572 8.96 7.83 -3.89
C GLN A 572 9.35 6.62 -4.77
N ALA A 573 9.62 5.48 -4.13
CA ALA A 573 9.93 4.22 -4.82
C ALA A 573 8.64 3.46 -5.18
N GLU A 574 8.31 3.45 -6.46
CA GLU A 574 7.10 2.82 -7.01
C GLU A 574 7.27 1.30 -7.16
N THR A 575 8.51 0.81 -7.27
CA THR A 575 8.82 -0.60 -7.47
C THR A 575 10.23 -0.93 -6.98
N ILE A 576 10.40 -2.16 -6.51
CA ILE A 576 11.68 -2.75 -6.10
C ILE A 576 11.71 -4.18 -6.67
N ALA A 577 12.82 -4.57 -7.28
CA ALA A 577 13.04 -5.91 -7.80
C ALA A 577 14.51 -6.30 -7.68
N SER A 578 14.82 -7.58 -7.87
CA SER A 578 16.19 -8.09 -7.91
C SER A 578 16.49 -8.79 -9.23
N LEU A 579 17.77 -8.77 -9.60
CA LEU A 579 18.35 -9.54 -10.70
C LEU A 579 19.82 -9.82 -10.33
N GLY A 580 20.17 -11.09 -10.16
CA GLY A 580 21.38 -11.51 -9.45
C GLY A 580 21.37 -11.02 -8.01
N ASP A 581 22.52 -10.59 -7.50
CA ASP A 581 22.68 -10.04 -6.14
C ASP A 581 22.26 -8.56 -6.03
N ASP A 582 21.94 -7.91 -7.15
CA ASP A 582 21.59 -6.49 -7.19
C ASP A 582 20.10 -6.25 -6.95
N VAL A 583 19.82 -5.12 -6.31
CA VAL A 583 18.46 -4.57 -6.14
C VAL A 583 18.28 -3.41 -7.11
N TYR A 584 17.16 -3.40 -7.82
CA TYR A 584 16.76 -2.35 -8.75
C TYR A 584 15.55 -1.61 -8.21
N VAL A 585 15.63 -0.29 -8.19
CA VAL A 585 14.59 0.57 -7.60
C VAL A 585 14.10 1.55 -8.65
N GLY A 586 12.80 1.55 -8.90
CA GLY A 586 12.15 2.51 -9.77
C GLY A 586 11.56 3.67 -8.97
N ILE A 587 12.01 4.89 -9.25
CA ILE A 587 11.65 6.11 -8.52
C ILE A 587 10.70 6.97 -9.36
N TYR A 588 9.63 7.44 -8.72
CA TYR A 588 8.69 8.42 -9.27
C TYR A 588 9.38 9.77 -9.52
N GLY A 589 8.97 10.41 -10.61
CA GLY A 589 9.55 11.63 -11.14
C GLY A 589 10.58 11.24 -12.18
N ASN A 590 10.22 11.40 -13.46
CA ASN A 590 11.03 11.06 -14.63
C ASN A 590 11.24 9.55 -14.87
N ALA A 591 10.56 8.67 -14.12
CA ALA A 591 10.78 7.22 -14.15
C ALA A 591 12.27 6.83 -14.11
N ARG A 592 12.94 7.24 -13.02
CA ARG A 592 14.37 6.98 -12.78
C ARG A 592 14.56 5.55 -12.29
N ILE A 593 15.52 4.84 -12.88
CA ILE A 593 15.87 3.47 -12.49
C ILE A 593 17.25 3.49 -11.84
N PHE A 594 17.32 2.96 -10.62
CA PHE A 594 18.54 2.84 -9.84
C PHE A 594 18.95 1.38 -9.68
N ARG A 595 20.26 1.15 -9.56
CA ARG A 595 20.85 -0.10 -9.09
C ARG A 595 21.46 0.14 -7.71
N TYR A 596 21.15 -0.72 -6.78
CA TYR A 596 21.70 -0.81 -5.44
C TYR A 596 22.38 -2.16 -5.27
N ASP A 597 23.65 -2.14 -4.85
CA ASP A 597 24.40 -3.34 -4.46
C ASP A 597 24.35 -3.46 -2.93
N PRO A 598 23.61 -4.43 -2.36
CA PRO A 598 23.50 -4.60 -0.92
C PRO A 598 24.78 -5.04 -0.21
N SER A 599 25.77 -5.58 -0.95
CA SER A 599 27.06 -5.97 -0.40
C SER A 599 28.01 -4.78 -0.18
N SER A 600 27.69 -3.65 -0.81
CA SER A 600 28.44 -2.40 -0.70
C SER A 600 27.74 -1.41 0.25
N PRO A 601 28.48 -0.59 1.02
CA PRO A 601 27.87 0.44 1.86
C PRO A 601 27.01 1.41 1.06
N TRP A 602 25.98 1.96 1.70
CA TRP A 602 25.21 3.05 1.11
C TRP A 602 26.06 4.32 1.05
N THR A 603 26.17 4.92 -0.12
CA THR A 603 26.87 6.20 -0.33
C THR A 603 26.09 6.98 -1.37
N SER A 604 25.46 8.08 -0.96
CA SER A 604 24.61 8.90 -1.82
C SER A 604 25.34 9.31 -3.10
N GLY A 605 24.68 9.11 -4.24
CA GLY A 605 25.24 9.38 -5.58
C GLY A 605 26.20 8.31 -6.12
N SER A 606 26.54 7.27 -5.34
CA SER A 606 27.43 6.18 -5.75
C SER A 606 26.75 4.80 -5.65
N ASN A 607 26.32 4.40 -4.45
CA ASN A 607 25.56 3.18 -4.22
C ASN A 607 24.37 3.53 -3.31
N PRO A 608 23.16 3.69 -3.86
CA PRO A 608 22.72 3.31 -5.21
C PRO A 608 23.16 4.28 -6.32
N ARG A 609 23.32 3.74 -7.54
CA ARG A 609 23.60 4.51 -8.77
C ARG A 609 22.37 4.61 -9.66
N MET A 610 22.10 5.79 -10.22
CA MET A 610 21.09 5.91 -11.29
C MET A 610 21.64 5.27 -12.56
N LEU A 611 20.87 4.40 -13.20
CA LEU A 611 21.20 3.81 -14.49
C LEU A 611 20.73 4.72 -15.62
N PHE A 612 19.47 5.15 -15.57
CA PHE A 612 18.84 6.03 -16.55
C PHE A 612 17.49 6.56 -16.05
N GLU A 613 16.91 7.50 -16.80
CA GLU A 613 15.53 7.98 -16.65
C GLU A 613 14.78 7.95 -17.98
N LEU A 614 13.44 7.99 -17.93
CA LEU A 614 12.55 7.82 -19.08
C LEU A 614 11.66 9.04 -19.36
N VAL A 615 11.98 10.20 -18.78
CA VAL A 615 11.26 11.46 -19.04
C VAL A 615 11.29 11.87 -20.51
N GLY A 616 12.42 11.65 -21.20
CA GLY A 616 12.53 11.88 -22.66
C GLY A 616 11.61 11.00 -23.49
N ASP A 617 11.18 9.86 -22.93
CA ASP A 617 10.21 8.93 -23.51
C ASP A 617 8.76 9.21 -23.02
N GLY A 618 8.55 10.33 -22.32
CA GLY A 618 7.26 10.73 -21.76
C GLY A 618 6.78 9.86 -20.60
N GLN A 619 7.67 9.16 -19.90
CA GLN A 619 7.34 8.27 -18.78
C GLN A 619 7.71 8.89 -17.43
N ASP A 620 6.99 8.49 -16.37
CA ASP A 620 7.08 9.17 -15.07
C ASP A 620 7.08 8.24 -13.85
N ARG A 621 6.30 7.15 -13.87
CA ARG A 621 6.22 6.20 -12.73
C ARG A 621 6.51 4.77 -13.19
N PRO A 622 7.61 4.15 -12.73
CA PRO A 622 7.94 2.76 -13.02
C PRO A 622 7.27 1.84 -11.98
N PHE A 623 6.12 1.27 -12.30
CA PHE A 623 5.35 0.43 -11.36
C PHE A 623 5.78 -1.04 -11.37
N ALA A 624 6.50 -1.46 -12.41
CA ALA A 624 6.78 -2.87 -12.64
C ALA A 624 8.23 -3.05 -13.08
N ILE A 625 8.95 -3.98 -12.47
CA ILE A 625 10.25 -4.48 -12.93
C ILE A 625 10.25 -6.01 -12.82
N ALA A 626 10.64 -6.70 -13.89
CA ALA A 626 11.01 -8.11 -13.85
C ALA A 626 12.42 -8.29 -14.42
N GLY A 627 13.21 -9.13 -13.76
CA GLY A 627 14.50 -9.58 -14.25
C GLY A 627 14.39 -10.91 -15.01
N ASP A 628 15.18 -11.06 -16.06
CA ASP A 628 15.47 -12.34 -16.71
C ASP A 628 16.95 -12.67 -16.48
N GLU A 629 17.20 -13.56 -15.50
CA GLU A 629 18.54 -14.04 -15.13
C GLU A 629 19.29 -14.66 -16.32
N SER A 630 18.57 -15.32 -17.24
CA SER A 630 19.19 -16.05 -18.35
C SER A 630 19.80 -15.12 -19.41
N SER A 631 19.26 -13.90 -19.54
CA SER A 631 19.74 -12.91 -20.50
C SER A 631 20.36 -11.66 -19.86
N GLY A 632 20.28 -11.50 -18.54
CA GLY A 632 20.74 -10.29 -17.86
C GLY A 632 19.92 -9.05 -18.24
N LYS A 633 18.62 -9.22 -18.50
CA LYS A 633 17.73 -8.12 -18.92
C LYS A 633 16.71 -7.77 -17.86
N LEU A 634 16.41 -6.47 -17.76
CA LEU A 634 15.30 -5.92 -17.01
C LEU A 634 14.18 -5.52 -17.97
N TYR A 635 12.95 -5.79 -17.55
CA TYR A 635 11.72 -5.40 -18.23
C TYR A 635 10.92 -4.49 -17.30
N ILE A 636 10.73 -3.25 -17.72
CA ILE A 636 10.24 -2.18 -16.84
C ILE A 636 8.92 -1.63 -17.41
N GLY A 637 7.85 -1.78 -16.65
CA GLY A 637 6.52 -1.23 -16.96
C GLY A 637 6.33 0.16 -16.34
N THR A 638 5.83 1.11 -17.14
CA THR A 638 5.64 2.49 -16.70
C THR A 638 4.24 3.03 -16.94
N VAL A 639 3.83 3.92 -16.04
CA VAL A 639 2.77 4.92 -16.23
C VAL A 639 3.41 6.20 -16.81
N PRO A 640 2.76 6.85 -17.79
CA PRO A 640 3.31 8.02 -18.46
C PRO A 640 3.25 9.28 -17.60
N GLY A 641 3.86 10.36 -18.09
CA GLY A 641 3.74 11.70 -17.51
C GLY A 641 2.32 12.26 -17.55
N TYR A 642 2.16 13.42 -16.91
CA TYR A 642 0.88 14.10 -16.74
C TYR A 642 0.17 14.35 -18.07
N GLY A 643 -1.16 14.19 -18.10
CA GLY A 643 -2.00 14.42 -19.28
C GLY A 643 -1.90 13.33 -20.37
N SER A 644 -1.16 12.25 -20.16
CA SER A 644 -0.97 11.16 -21.14
C SER A 644 -1.58 9.83 -20.65
N LEU A 645 -2.08 9.02 -21.58
CA LEU A 645 -2.51 7.64 -21.36
C LEU A 645 -1.51 6.59 -21.88
N SER A 646 -0.44 7.01 -22.56
CA SER A 646 0.48 6.10 -23.27
C SER A 646 1.66 5.66 -22.40
N GLY A 647 1.45 4.65 -21.56
CA GLY A 647 2.54 3.98 -20.82
C GLY A 647 3.48 3.18 -21.73
N ALA A 648 4.50 2.56 -21.14
CA ALA A 648 5.52 1.84 -21.91
C ALA A 648 5.99 0.55 -21.24
N LEU A 649 6.54 -0.34 -22.05
CA LEU A 649 7.46 -1.39 -21.61
C LEU A 649 8.87 -1.00 -22.05
N THR A 650 9.85 -1.04 -21.14
CA THR A 650 11.26 -0.78 -21.44
C THR A 650 12.07 -2.04 -21.23
N VAL A 651 12.92 -2.39 -22.20
CA VAL A 651 13.92 -3.47 -22.08
C VAL A 651 15.27 -2.83 -21.83
N TYR A 652 15.96 -3.26 -20.78
CA TYR A 652 17.31 -2.80 -20.47
C TYR A 652 18.24 -4.00 -20.25
N ASP A 653 19.33 -4.05 -21.00
CA ASP A 653 20.36 -5.08 -20.88
C ASP A 653 21.45 -4.58 -19.92
N ILE A 654 21.65 -5.27 -18.80
CA ILE A 654 22.56 -4.81 -17.74
C ILE A 654 24.03 -4.92 -18.14
N VAL A 655 24.35 -5.78 -19.12
CA VAL A 655 25.71 -6.05 -19.58
C VAL A 655 26.12 -5.01 -20.61
N THR A 656 25.32 -4.86 -21.67
CA THR A 656 25.58 -3.92 -22.77
C THR A 656 25.17 -2.48 -22.44
N LYS A 657 24.37 -2.30 -21.38
CA LYS A 657 23.75 -1.03 -20.96
C LYS A 657 22.84 -0.41 -22.02
N GLN A 658 22.40 -1.21 -22.99
CA GLN A 658 21.48 -0.76 -24.03
C GLN A 658 20.04 -0.79 -23.54
N ARG A 659 19.26 0.19 -23.99
CA ARG A 659 17.85 0.35 -23.63
C ARG A 659 16.98 0.47 -24.88
N GLN A 660 15.84 -0.21 -24.88
CA GLN A 660 14.80 -0.07 -25.89
C GLN A 660 13.46 0.21 -25.22
N VAL A 661 12.74 1.24 -25.68
CA VAL A 661 11.47 1.68 -25.08
C VAL A 661 10.33 1.47 -26.07
N PHE A 662 9.31 0.72 -25.64
CA PHE A 662 8.10 0.42 -26.40
C PHE A 662 6.93 1.22 -25.82
N ARG A 663 6.80 2.47 -26.27
CA ARG A 663 5.71 3.35 -25.87
C ARG A 663 4.39 2.87 -26.46
N ASN A 664 3.31 3.08 -25.71
CA ASN A 664 1.94 2.73 -26.10
C ASN A 664 1.84 1.26 -26.54
N ILE A 665 2.61 0.36 -25.89
CA ILE A 665 2.68 -1.06 -26.23
C ILE A 665 1.29 -1.71 -26.16
N VAL A 666 0.45 -1.26 -25.23
CA VAL A 666 -1.01 -1.41 -25.26
C VAL A 666 -1.60 -0.01 -25.39
N SER A 667 -2.51 0.18 -26.35
CA SER A 667 -3.03 1.50 -26.69
C SER A 667 -3.77 2.15 -25.52
N ASN A 668 -3.41 3.39 -25.17
CA ASN A 668 -4.02 4.21 -24.12
C ASN A 668 -4.00 3.57 -22.72
N GLN A 669 -3.01 2.73 -22.43
CA GLN A 669 -2.89 2.07 -21.13
C GLN A 669 -1.46 2.12 -20.58
N SER A 670 -1.37 1.97 -19.26
CA SER A 670 -0.10 1.91 -18.54
C SER A 670 0.27 0.49 -18.16
N VAL A 671 1.56 0.14 -18.19
CA VAL A 671 2.06 -1.19 -17.79
C VAL A 671 2.44 -1.16 -16.31
N VAL A 672 1.79 -2.00 -15.51
CA VAL A 672 1.84 -1.93 -14.03
C VAL A 672 2.16 -3.26 -13.35
N SER A 673 2.21 -4.34 -14.11
CA SER A 673 2.71 -5.64 -13.65
C SER A 673 3.41 -6.34 -14.80
N VAL A 674 4.51 -7.03 -14.50
CA VAL A 674 5.29 -7.79 -15.49
C VAL A 674 5.82 -9.06 -14.83
N VAL A 675 5.79 -10.18 -15.55
CA VAL A 675 6.43 -11.44 -15.13
C VAL A 675 7.11 -12.09 -16.32
N TYR A 676 8.31 -12.62 -16.11
CA TYR A 676 9.05 -13.40 -17.09
C TYR A 676 8.73 -14.89 -16.97
N LYS A 677 8.51 -15.56 -18.10
CA LYS A 677 8.41 -17.02 -18.18
C LYS A 677 8.73 -17.51 -19.60
N ASP A 678 9.65 -18.47 -19.70
CA ASP A 678 9.98 -19.23 -20.92
C ASP A 678 10.25 -18.36 -22.17
N GLY A 679 11.05 -17.30 -22.04
CA GLY A 679 11.38 -16.40 -23.17
C GLY A 679 10.29 -15.38 -23.52
N PHE A 680 9.27 -15.24 -22.66
CA PHE A 680 8.22 -14.25 -22.80
C PHE A 680 8.07 -13.39 -21.56
N ILE A 681 7.69 -12.14 -21.78
CA ILE A 681 7.17 -11.25 -20.75
C ILE A 681 5.66 -11.19 -20.87
N TYR A 682 4.99 -11.43 -19.75
CA TYR A 682 3.56 -11.24 -19.60
C TYR A 682 3.36 -9.94 -18.85
N GLY A 683 2.73 -8.96 -19.49
CA GLY A 683 2.50 -7.64 -18.92
C GLY A 683 1.03 -7.38 -18.67
N GLY A 684 0.70 -6.90 -17.48
CA GLY A 684 -0.63 -6.48 -17.09
C GLY A 684 -0.73 -4.96 -17.09
N THR A 685 -1.86 -4.44 -17.59
CA THR A 685 -2.07 -3.00 -17.76
C THR A 685 -3.23 -2.46 -16.94
N THR A 686 -3.17 -1.17 -16.67
CA THR A 686 -4.28 -0.38 -16.15
C THR A 686 -4.74 0.63 -17.21
N ILE A 687 -6.05 0.89 -17.27
CA ILE A 687 -6.63 1.89 -18.18
C ILE A 687 -6.24 3.33 -17.80
N TYR A 688 -5.71 3.53 -16.59
CA TYR A 688 -5.32 4.84 -16.10
C TYR A 688 -3.92 5.22 -16.62
N GLY A 689 -3.79 6.46 -17.08
CA GLY A 689 -2.51 7.08 -17.44
C GLY A 689 -1.88 7.89 -16.31
N GLY A 690 -1.09 8.89 -16.70
CA GLY A 690 -0.59 9.91 -15.78
C GLY A 690 -1.73 10.78 -15.24
N LEU A 691 -1.47 11.45 -14.12
CA LEU A 691 -2.44 12.37 -13.53
C LEU A 691 -2.72 13.55 -14.46
N GLY A 692 -3.88 14.20 -14.31
CA GLY A 692 -4.26 15.35 -15.14
C GLY A 692 -4.83 15.02 -16.52
N THR A 693 -5.16 13.75 -16.79
CA THR A 693 -6.00 13.35 -17.92
C THR A 693 -7.48 13.63 -17.61
N SER A 694 -8.33 13.68 -18.64
CA SER A 694 -9.80 13.75 -18.47
C SER A 694 -10.42 12.43 -17.96
N GLY A 695 -9.59 11.43 -17.65
CA GLY A 695 -10.00 10.07 -17.31
C GLY A 695 -9.58 9.04 -18.37
N PRO A 696 -9.78 7.74 -18.10
CA PRO A 696 -9.44 6.66 -19.02
C PRO A 696 -10.37 6.65 -20.24
N THR A 697 -9.85 6.29 -21.41
CA THR A 697 -10.62 6.07 -22.65
C THR A 697 -10.98 4.61 -22.88
N GLU A 698 -10.23 3.69 -22.27
CA GLU A 698 -10.45 2.25 -22.35
C GLU A 698 -11.30 1.76 -21.19
N THR A 699 -12.03 0.66 -21.39
CA THR A 699 -12.92 0.08 -20.35
C THR A 699 -12.33 -1.14 -19.66
N SER A 700 -11.25 -1.71 -20.20
CA SER A 700 -10.67 -2.96 -19.72
C SER A 700 -9.14 -2.94 -19.74
N GLY A 701 -8.53 -3.29 -18.61
CA GLY A 701 -7.11 -3.65 -18.54
C GLY A 701 -6.81 -4.86 -19.42
N LYS A 702 -5.56 -5.00 -19.84
CA LYS A 702 -5.08 -6.03 -20.75
C LYS A 702 -3.97 -6.85 -20.11
N LEU A 703 -3.94 -8.12 -20.47
CA LEU A 703 -2.76 -8.97 -20.42
C LEU A 703 -2.15 -8.98 -21.83
N PHE A 704 -0.87 -8.65 -21.97
CA PHE A 704 -0.14 -8.79 -23.23
C PHE A 704 1.05 -9.75 -23.09
N VAL A 705 1.47 -10.32 -24.21
CA VAL A 705 2.64 -11.21 -24.29
C VAL A 705 3.67 -10.56 -25.20
N PHE A 706 4.90 -10.45 -24.70
CA PHE A 706 6.05 -9.88 -25.39
C PHE A 706 7.15 -10.94 -25.53
N ASP A 707 7.55 -11.22 -26.75
CA ASP A 707 8.62 -12.16 -27.09
C ASP A 707 9.97 -11.49 -26.86
N THR A 708 10.80 -12.05 -25.98
CA THR A 708 12.10 -11.47 -25.60
C THR A 708 13.22 -11.73 -26.61
N ALA A 709 13.03 -12.69 -27.51
CA ALA A 709 13.99 -12.98 -28.57
C ALA A 709 13.85 -12.00 -29.74
N THR A 710 12.61 -11.65 -30.09
CA THR A 710 12.31 -10.71 -31.18
C THR A 710 12.07 -9.29 -30.70
N ASN A 711 11.90 -9.09 -29.40
CA ASN A 711 11.51 -7.81 -28.79
C ASN A 711 10.19 -7.28 -29.38
N THR A 712 9.16 -8.13 -29.50
CA THR A 712 7.86 -7.75 -30.08
C THR A 712 6.68 -8.17 -29.21
N LYS A 713 5.62 -7.35 -29.18
CA LYS A 713 4.33 -7.77 -28.62
C LYS A 713 3.66 -8.74 -29.60
N VAL A 714 3.42 -9.97 -29.17
CA VAL A 714 2.88 -11.05 -30.01
C VAL A 714 1.44 -11.41 -29.68
N PHE A 715 0.87 -10.87 -28.60
CA PHE A 715 -0.50 -11.13 -28.17
C PHE A 715 -1.00 -10.08 -27.16
N GLU A 716 -2.31 -9.87 -27.11
CA GLU A 716 -2.99 -9.23 -25.97
C GLU A 716 -4.45 -9.69 -25.85
N ILE A 717 -4.99 -9.67 -24.62
CA ILE A 717 -6.37 -10.02 -24.29
C ILE A 717 -6.85 -9.21 -23.08
N ALA A 718 -8.16 -8.99 -22.92
CA ALA A 718 -8.74 -8.54 -21.67
C ALA A 718 -9.19 -9.77 -20.86
N PRO A 719 -8.49 -10.16 -19.77
CA PRO A 719 -8.84 -11.36 -19.01
C PRO A 719 -10.25 -11.32 -18.43
N ALA A 720 -10.68 -10.14 -17.98
CA ALA A 720 -12.04 -9.86 -17.51
C ALA A 720 -12.54 -8.53 -18.11
N PRO A 721 -13.41 -8.57 -19.14
CA PRO A 721 -13.97 -7.35 -19.73
C PRO A 721 -14.68 -6.46 -18.69
N GLY A 722 -14.48 -5.15 -18.80
CA GLY A 722 -15.03 -4.13 -17.89
C GLY A 722 -14.24 -3.94 -16.58
N ARG A 723 -13.13 -4.66 -16.39
CA ARG A 723 -12.24 -4.53 -15.24
C ARG A 723 -11.04 -3.69 -15.61
N LYS A 724 -10.78 -2.66 -14.81
CA LYS A 724 -9.97 -1.51 -15.21
C LYS A 724 -8.45 -1.75 -15.11
N ALA A 725 -8.01 -2.77 -14.39
CA ALA A 725 -6.61 -3.10 -14.22
C ALA A 725 -6.37 -4.61 -14.26
N VAL A 726 -5.23 -5.02 -14.81
CA VAL A 726 -4.65 -6.35 -14.72
C VAL A 726 -3.33 -6.21 -13.96
N SER A 727 -3.29 -6.75 -12.74
CA SER A 727 -2.14 -6.68 -11.84
C SER A 727 -1.94 -7.99 -11.10
N GLY A 728 -0.94 -8.07 -10.21
CA GLY A 728 -0.62 -9.28 -9.47
C GLY A 728 -0.31 -10.47 -10.37
N LEU A 729 0.44 -10.28 -11.46
CA LEU A 729 0.81 -11.37 -12.34
C LEU A 729 1.81 -12.31 -11.66
N LEU A 730 1.62 -13.62 -11.85
CA LEU A 730 2.46 -14.68 -11.32
C LEU A 730 2.64 -15.79 -12.37
N ALA A 731 3.87 -16.26 -12.56
CA ALA A 731 4.11 -17.54 -13.20
C ALA A 731 3.65 -18.64 -12.23
N GLY A 732 2.45 -19.18 -12.48
CA GLY A 732 1.78 -20.09 -11.57
C GLY A 732 2.49 -21.45 -11.43
N PRO A 733 2.24 -22.19 -10.34
CA PRO A 733 2.86 -23.48 -10.08
C PRO A 733 2.45 -24.58 -11.08
N ASP A 734 1.38 -24.35 -11.84
CA ASP A 734 0.85 -25.22 -12.90
C ASP A 734 1.40 -24.87 -14.30
N GLY A 735 2.34 -23.92 -14.40
CA GLY A 735 2.92 -23.47 -15.67
C GLY A 735 2.04 -22.48 -16.44
N LEU A 736 0.88 -22.10 -15.89
CA LEU A 736 0.01 -21.06 -16.43
C LEU A 736 0.42 -19.68 -15.89
N ILE A 737 -0.10 -18.61 -16.48
CA ILE A 737 0.04 -17.25 -15.95
C ILE A 737 -1.20 -16.92 -15.14
N TRP A 738 -1.02 -16.67 -13.87
CA TRP A 738 -2.08 -16.25 -12.97
C TRP A 738 -2.09 -14.73 -12.85
N GLY A 739 -3.24 -14.15 -12.57
CA GLY A 739 -3.34 -12.73 -12.33
C GLY A 739 -4.66 -12.30 -11.72
N VAL A 740 -4.70 -11.01 -11.38
CA VAL A 740 -5.88 -10.35 -10.82
C VAL A 740 -6.35 -9.28 -11.79
N ALA A 741 -7.62 -9.35 -12.17
CA ALA A 741 -8.28 -8.29 -12.91
C ALA A 741 -9.37 -7.68 -12.03
N GLU A 742 -9.02 -6.67 -11.24
CA GLU A 742 -9.89 -6.05 -10.23
C GLU A 742 -10.49 -7.10 -9.26
N ASP A 743 -11.77 -7.43 -9.42
CA ASP A 743 -12.48 -8.41 -8.59
C ASP A 743 -12.24 -9.89 -9.02
N TYR A 744 -11.63 -10.12 -10.18
CA TYR A 744 -11.38 -11.46 -10.73
C TYR A 744 -10.00 -12.01 -10.42
N ILE A 745 -9.95 -13.30 -10.11
CA ILE A 745 -8.76 -14.14 -10.28
C ILE A 745 -8.87 -14.87 -11.62
N PHE A 746 -7.82 -14.84 -12.43
CA PHE A 746 -7.76 -15.55 -13.71
C PHE A 746 -6.51 -16.42 -13.87
N LYS A 747 -6.60 -17.45 -14.71
CA LYS A 747 -5.48 -18.20 -15.26
C LYS A 747 -5.47 -18.10 -16.78
N PHE A 748 -4.30 -17.78 -17.34
CA PHE A 748 -4.03 -17.73 -18.76
C PHE A 748 -3.07 -18.85 -19.16
N ASP A 749 -3.47 -19.65 -20.14
CA ASP A 749 -2.62 -20.67 -20.73
C ASP A 749 -1.70 -20.07 -21.79
N PRO A 750 -0.37 -20.06 -21.57
CA PRO A 750 0.59 -19.46 -22.50
C PRO A 750 0.72 -20.22 -23.82
N VAL A 751 0.34 -21.51 -23.87
CA VAL A 751 0.42 -22.34 -25.07
C VAL A 751 -0.79 -22.11 -25.98
N THR A 752 -2.00 -22.21 -25.43
CA THR A 752 -3.25 -22.03 -26.20
C THR A 752 -3.66 -20.56 -26.33
N ARG A 753 -3.07 -19.68 -25.52
CA ARG A 753 -3.40 -18.24 -25.40
C ARG A 753 -4.86 -18.00 -25.00
N GLN A 754 -5.40 -18.84 -24.12
CA GLN A 754 -6.77 -18.76 -23.63
C GLN A 754 -6.82 -18.47 -22.13
N ILE A 755 -7.89 -17.80 -21.69
CA ILE A 755 -8.24 -17.75 -20.27
C ILE A 755 -8.95 -19.06 -19.92
N VAL A 756 -8.31 -19.87 -19.07
CA VAL A 756 -8.79 -21.21 -18.69
C VAL A 756 -9.47 -21.24 -17.32
N TYR A 757 -9.34 -20.15 -16.55
CA TYR A 757 -10.07 -19.93 -15.30
C TYR A 757 -10.31 -18.43 -15.15
N ASN A 758 -11.51 -18.03 -14.70
CA ASN A 758 -11.85 -16.63 -14.44
C ASN A 758 -13.04 -16.54 -13.46
N GLN A 759 -12.80 -16.15 -12.21
CA GLN A 759 -13.83 -16.12 -11.18
C GLN A 759 -13.74 -14.86 -10.32
N VAL A 760 -14.90 -14.30 -9.95
CA VAL A 760 -14.99 -13.18 -8.99
C VAL A 760 -14.67 -13.71 -7.59
N LYS A 761 -13.60 -13.21 -6.98
CA LYS A 761 -13.17 -13.57 -5.62
C LYS A 761 -12.87 -12.35 -4.74
N LEU A 762 -12.67 -11.19 -5.35
CA LEU A 762 -12.30 -9.94 -4.67
C LEU A 762 -13.42 -8.90 -4.84
N GLY A 763 -13.23 -7.73 -4.23
CA GLY A 763 -14.12 -6.58 -4.37
C GLY A 763 -13.54 -5.54 -5.32
N ARG A 764 -14.41 -4.72 -5.91
CA ARG A 764 -14.03 -3.61 -6.78
C ARG A 764 -13.60 -2.38 -5.98
N TYR A 765 -12.63 -1.63 -6.49
CA TYR A 765 -12.28 -0.32 -5.92
C TYR A 765 -13.25 0.78 -6.38
N GLY A 766 -13.30 1.88 -5.63
CA GLY A 766 -14.25 2.97 -5.86
C GLY A 766 -14.14 3.62 -7.25
N ALA A 767 -15.27 4.06 -7.80
CA ALA A 767 -15.31 4.61 -9.16
C ALA A 767 -14.46 5.89 -9.35
N ASN A 768 -14.26 6.66 -8.29
CA ASN A 768 -13.58 7.96 -8.30
C ASN A 768 -12.09 7.89 -7.95
N SER A 769 -11.51 6.70 -7.80
CA SER A 769 -10.07 6.54 -7.55
C SER A 769 -9.30 6.20 -8.83
N THR A 770 -8.10 6.77 -8.95
CA THR A 770 -7.09 6.29 -9.88
C THR A 770 -6.32 5.17 -9.19
N VAL A 771 -6.37 3.95 -9.73
CA VAL A 771 -5.65 2.78 -9.20
C VAL A 771 -4.71 2.28 -10.29
N TRP A 772 -3.40 2.47 -10.06
CA TRP A 772 -2.40 1.99 -11.01
C TRP A 772 -2.14 0.49 -10.84
N ALA A 773 -1.74 0.04 -9.65
CA ALA A 773 -1.61 -1.38 -9.31
C ALA A 773 -2.65 -1.75 -8.24
N ASP A 774 -3.41 -2.82 -8.48
CA ASP A 774 -4.58 -3.20 -7.68
C ASP A 774 -4.31 -4.40 -6.75
N ALA A 775 -3.48 -5.35 -7.18
CA ALA A 775 -3.18 -6.56 -6.44
C ALA A 775 -1.76 -7.08 -6.68
N PHE A 776 -1.32 -7.98 -5.79
CA PHE A 776 -0.02 -8.62 -5.79
C PHE A 776 -0.22 -10.10 -5.50
N LEU A 777 0.47 -10.99 -6.23
CA LEU A 777 0.46 -12.43 -6.00
C LEU A 777 1.88 -12.95 -5.78
N VAL A 778 2.04 -13.91 -4.88
CA VAL A 778 3.30 -14.62 -4.62
C VAL A 778 3.00 -16.12 -4.51
N LEU A 779 3.85 -16.95 -5.12
CA LEU A 779 3.83 -18.39 -4.87
C LEU A 779 4.51 -18.65 -3.53
N GLY A 780 3.72 -19.10 -2.55
CA GLY A 780 4.20 -19.48 -1.23
C GLY A 780 5.15 -20.67 -1.28
N LYS A 781 6.11 -20.76 -0.34
CA LYS A 781 6.95 -21.96 -0.18
C LYS A 781 6.18 -23.18 0.32
N ASP A 782 4.92 -23.03 0.72
CA ASP A 782 3.99 -24.13 0.96
C ASP A 782 3.27 -24.59 -0.31
N GLY A 783 3.47 -23.88 -1.43
CA GLY A 783 2.87 -24.13 -2.74
C GLY A 783 1.57 -23.43 -3.02
N ASN A 784 0.99 -22.79 -2.02
CA ASN A 784 -0.23 -22.04 -2.23
C ASN A 784 0.09 -20.71 -2.87
N VAL A 785 -0.86 -20.14 -3.61
CA VAL A 785 -0.73 -18.78 -4.14
C VAL A 785 -1.31 -17.82 -3.11
N TYR A 786 -0.51 -16.88 -2.65
CA TYR A 786 -0.95 -15.84 -1.73
C TYR A 786 -1.13 -14.53 -2.47
N GLY A 787 -2.04 -13.69 -1.98
CA GLY A 787 -2.25 -12.38 -2.57
C GLY A 787 -2.71 -11.31 -1.60
N THR A 788 -2.41 -10.07 -1.98
CA THR A 788 -2.99 -8.86 -1.40
C THR A 788 -3.66 -8.01 -2.46
N ASN A 789 -4.59 -7.14 -2.06
CA ASN A 789 -5.14 -6.12 -2.95
C ASN A 789 -5.38 -4.77 -2.23
N VAL A 790 -5.59 -3.69 -2.99
CA VAL A 790 -5.82 -2.34 -2.46
C VAL A 790 -7.05 -2.24 -1.54
N GLY A 791 -7.94 -3.23 -1.58
CA GLY A 791 -9.04 -3.40 -0.64
C GLY A 791 -8.64 -3.90 0.77
N LYS A 792 -7.33 -3.99 1.06
CA LYS A 792 -6.77 -4.47 2.34
C LYS A 792 -7.20 -5.89 2.67
N ARG A 793 -7.10 -6.79 1.70
CA ARG A 793 -7.36 -8.22 1.89
C ARG A 793 -6.08 -8.99 1.71
N PHE A 794 -5.83 -9.95 2.59
CA PHE A 794 -4.80 -10.97 2.42
C PHE A 794 -5.46 -12.34 2.29
N PHE A 795 -5.13 -13.06 1.23
CA PHE A 795 -5.79 -14.31 0.85
C PHE A 795 -4.80 -15.36 0.37
N ARG A 796 -5.27 -16.61 0.34
CA ARG A 796 -4.58 -17.80 -0.15
C ARG A 796 -5.46 -18.51 -1.18
N ILE A 797 -4.84 -19.11 -2.18
CA ILE A 797 -5.49 -19.95 -3.19
C ILE A 797 -4.73 -21.28 -3.26
N ASP A 798 -5.46 -22.38 -3.12
CA ASP A 798 -4.93 -23.71 -3.42
C ASP A 798 -4.80 -23.87 -4.96
N PRO A 799 -3.61 -24.19 -5.48
CA PRO A 799 -3.39 -24.25 -6.92
C PRO A 799 -4.06 -25.42 -7.64
N ASP A 800 -4.29 -26.53 -6.92
CA ASP A 800 -4.83 -27.78 -7.45
C ASP A 800 -6.36 -27.71 -7.48
N THR A 801 -6.99 -27.14 -6.44
CA THR A 801 -8.47 -27.07 -6.30
C THR A 801 -9.08 -25.71 -6.65
N MET A 802 -8.28 -24.64 -6.68
CA MET A 802 -8.74 -23.25 -6.76
C MET A 802 -9.60 -22.80 -5.57
N GLU A 803 -9.51 -23.50 -4.43
CA GLU A 803 -10.10 -23.05 -3.17
C GLU A 803 -9.51 -21.68 -2.80
N PHE A 804 -10.38 -20.69 -2.63
CA PHE A 804 -10.02 -19.33 -2.24
C PHE A 804 -10.32 -19.10 -0.77
N VAL A 805 -9.30 -18.73 -0.01
CA VAL A 805 -9.37 -18.46 1.43
C VAL A 805 -9.00 -17.02 1.70
N LEU A 806 -9.96 -16.24 2.21
CA LEU A 806 -9.66 -14.92 2.76
C LEU A 806 -9.08 -15.10 4.18
N ILE A 807 -7.78 -14.91 4.32
CA ILE A 807 -7.08 -15.08 5.60
C ILE A 807 -7.36 -13.90 6.52
N LYS A 808 -7.32 -12.67 5.99
CA LYS A 808 -7.52 -11.46 6.78
C LYS A 808 -8.15 -10.34 5.95
N ASN A 809 -9.07 -9.61 6.57
CA ASN A 809 -9.66 -8.38 6.03
C ASN A 809 -9.16 -7.17 6.83
N GLY A 810 -9.06 -6.01 6.19
CA GLY A 810 -8.50 -4.78 6.79
C GLY A 810 -6.98 -4.80 6.96
N ALA A 811 -6.26 -5.73 6.32
CA ALA A 811 -4.81 -5.81 6.34
C ALA A 811 -4.26 -6.28 4.98
N GLY A 812 -3.16 -5.69 4.55
CA GLY A 812 -2.40 -6.15 3.39
C GLY A 812 -2.56 -5.28 2.15
N ASN A 813 -1.49 -4.64 1.72
CA ASN A 813 -1.24 -4.10 0.39
C ASN A 813 0.25 -4.29 0.08
N TYR A 814 0.63 -4.46 -1.18
CA TYR A 814 1.93 -5.03 -1.57
C TYR A 814 2.18 -6.41 -0.94
N LEU A 815 2.99 -7.24 -1.56
CA LEU A 815 3.26 -8.58 -1.04
C LEU A 815 4.62 -9.06 -1.53
N THR A 816 5.40 -9.63 -0.62
CA THR A 816 6.64 -10.32 -0.94
C THR A 816 6.88 -11.47 0.02
N GLN A 817 7.89 -12.28 -0.24
CA GLN A 817 8.33 -13.39 0.60
C GLN A 817 9.83 -13.29 0.87
N ASP A 818 10.29 -13.76 2.04
CA ASP A 818 11.73 -13.91 2.36
C ASP A 818 12.29 -15.31 1.97
N SER A 819 13.57 -15.54 2.27
CA SER A 819 14.26 -16.81 2.05
C SER A 819 13.72 -17.97 2.89
N ASP A 820 12.92 -17.70 3.91
CA ASP A 820 12.43 -18.66 4.90
C ASP A 820 10.98 -19.07 4.56
N GLY A 821 10.31 -18.25 3.73
CA GLY A 821 8.96 -18.47 3.26
C GLY A 821 7.92 -17.62 3.99
N ASN A 822 8.34 -16.76 4.92
CA ASN A 822 7.46 -15.80 5.55
C ASN A 822 6.99 -14.77 4.53
N LEU A 823 5.71 -14.43 4.61
CA LEU A 823 5.09 -13.45 3.72
C LEU A 823 5.07 -12.09 4.40
N TYR A 824 5.47 -11.06 3.66
CA TYR A 824 5.49 -9.68 4.14
C TYR A 824 4.56 -8.83 3.29
N MET A 825 3.76 -8.02 3.95
CA MET A 825 2.80 -7.12 3.33
C MET A 825 2.76 -5.81 4.09
N SER A 826 2.40 -4.72 3.43
CA SER A 826 2.14 -3.49 4.14
C SER A 826 0.71 -3.48 4.67
N ASN A 827 0.52 -2.79 5.77
CA ASN A 827 -0.77 -2.21 6.10
C ASN A 827 -0.52 -0.73 6.37
N ASP A 828 -0.75 0.09 5.35
CA ASP A 828 -0.41 1.51 5.36
C ASP A 828 1.11 1.72 5.61
N ALA A 829 1.51 2.29 6.75
CA ALA A 829 2.92 2.53 7.10
C ALA A 829 3.59 1.34 7.80
N ASP A 830 2.83 0.32 8.21
CA ASP A 830 3.34 -0.81 8.98
C ASP A 830 3.68 -2.00 8.08
N LEU A 831 4.79 -2.67 8.40
CA LEU A 831 5.16 -3.95 7.82
C LEU A 831 4.57 -5.08 8.66
N TRP A 832 3.78 -5.93 8.02
CA TRP A 832 3.21 -7.13 8.63
C TRP A 832 3.91 -8.37 8.09
N LYS A 833 4.23 -9.29 9.00
CA LYS A 833 4.74 -10.62 8.70
C LYS A 833 3.64 -11.65 8.91
N TYR A 834 3.50 -12.58 7.97
CA TYR A 834 2.70 -13.78 8.09
C TYR A 834 3.63 -14.99 7.98
N THR A 835 3.78 -15.69 9.10
CA THR A 835 4.56 -16.94 9.17
C THR A 835 3.66 -18.08 8.70
N LEU A 836 4.09 -18.83 7.69
CA LEU A 836 3.32 -19.96 7.17
C LEU A 836 3.10 -21.02 8.26
N PRO A 837 1.93 -21.69 8.30
CA PRO A 837 1.70 -22.77 9.25
C PRO A 837 2.61 -23.98 8.93
N ALA A 838 3.03 -24.69 9.97
CA ALA A 838 3.78 -25.93 9.85
C ALA A 838 2.81 -27.13 9.73
N GLU A 839 2.17 -27.29 8.58
CA GLU A 839 1.25 -28.43 8.34
C GLU A 839 1.93 -29.58 7.57
N GLU A 840 1.46 -30.80 7.83
CA GLU A 840 1.86 -31.99 7.09
C GLU A 840 1.64 -31.85 5.59
N GLU A 841 0.44 -31.45 5.20
CA GLU A 841 0.03 -31.31 3.81
C GLU A 841 0.95 -30.32 3.07
N THR A 842 1.29 -29.23 3.75
CA THR A 842 2.23 -28.22 3.27
C THR A 842 3.64 -28.78 3.04
N ILE A 843 4.19 -29.52 4.01
CA ILE A 843 5.54 -30.13 3.89
C ILE A 843 5.55 -31.22 2.81
N SER A 844 4.51 -32.05 2.75
CA SER A 844 4.34 -33.10 1.75
C SER A 844 4.19 -32.52 0.34
N ALA A 845 3.40 -31.47 0.18
CA ALA A 845 3.22 -30.78 -1.10
C ALA A 845 4.51 -30.09 -1.55
N PHE A 846 5.29 -29.52 -0.61
CA PHE A 846 6.61 -28.96 -0.91
C PHE A 846 7.59 -30.04 -1.38
N LEU A 847 7.69 -31.16 -0.67
CA LEU A 847 8.52 -32.29 -1.09
C LEU A 847 8.18 -32.78 -2.49
N ARG A 848 6.87 -32.85 -2.82
CA ARG A 848 6.38 -33.22 -4.15
C ARG A 848 6.86 -32.23 -5.22
N ARG A 849 6.63 -30.93 -5.02
CA ARG A 849 7.01 -29.90 -5.99
C ARG A 849 8.52 -29.76 -6.14
N ALA A 850 9.27 -29.76 -5.05
CA ALA A 850 10.73 -29.69 -5.08
C ALA A 850 11.33 -30.90 -5.82
N SER A 851 10.70 -32.08 -5.71
CA SER A 851 11.07 -33.23 -6.54
C SER A 851 10.73 -33.03 -8.02
N LEU A 852 9.56 -32.48 -8.36
CA LEU A 852 9.16 -32.22 -9.75
C LEU A 852 10.05 -31.17 -10.42
N ALA A 853 10.48 -30.17 -9.64
CA ALA A 853 11.42 -29.13 -10.07
C ALA A 853 12.89 -29.61 -10.13
N GLY A 854 13.18 -30.88 -9.81
CA GLY A 854 14.54 -31.43 -9.81
C GLY A 854 15.44 -30.93 -8.67
N GLN A 855 14.88 -30.25 -7.67
CA GLN A 855 15.61 -29.68 -6.53
C GLN A 855 15.98 -30.73 -5.47
N ILE A 856 15.26 -31.87 -5.46
CA ILE A 856 15.52 -33.00 -4.57
C ILE A 856 15.67 -34.28 -5.39
N PRO A 857 16.82 -34.97 -5.35
CA PRO A 857 17.02 -36.23 -6.04
C PRO A 857 16.08 -37.32 -5.53
N THR A 858 15.66 -38.23 -6.42
CA THR A 858 14.73 -39.32 -6.09
C THR A 858 15.12 -40.15 -4.86
N PRO A 859 16.40 -40.55 -4.66
CA PRO A 859 16.79 -41.32 -3.48
C PRO A 859 16.59 -40.55 -2.17
N VAL A 860 16.93 -39.26 -2.16
CA VAL A 860 16.78 -38.38 -0.99
C VAL A 860 15.30 -38.14 -0.70
N ARG A 861 14.51 -37.84 -1.73
CA ARG A 861 13.06 -37.68 -1.61
C ARG A 861 12.40 -38.88 -0.94
N MET A 862 12.74 -40.10 -1.37
CA MET A 862 12.17 -41.32 -0.75
C MET A 862 12.47 -41.41 0.74
N GLN A 863 13.67 -41.03 1.18
CA GLN A 863 14.04 -41.01 2.59
C GLN A 863 13.26 -39.93 3.36
N LEU A 864 13.22 -38.71 2.82
CA LEU A 864 12.50 -37.58 3.42
C LEU A 864 11.00 -37.90 3.55
N THR A 865 10.35 -38.35 2.47
CA THR A 865 8.93 -38.71 2.49
C THR A 865 8.64 -39.86 3.45
N ASN A 866 9.52 -40.87 3.55
CA ASN A 866 9.32 -41.98 4.48
C ASN A 866 9.46 -41.54 5.94
N SER A 867 10.52 -40.80 6.29
CA SER A 867 10.71 -40.30 7.65
C SER A 867 9.59 -39.35 8.06
N PHE A 868 9.13 -38.51 7.14
CA PHE A 868 8.01 -37.61 7.40
C PHE A 868 6.70 -38.36 7.64
N ARG A 869 6.35 -39.31 6.77
CA ARG A 869 5.16 -40.15 6.94
C ARG A 869 5.17 -40.93 8.26
N GLN A 870 6.33 -41.44 8.67
CA GLN A 870 6.46 -42.12 9.96
C GLN A 870 6.28 -41.16 11.13
N ALA A 871 6.84 -39.94 11.03
CA ALA A 871 6.65 -38.91 12.05
C ALA A 871 5.18 -38.58 12.27
N VAL A 872 4.44 -38.32 11.19
CA VAL A 872 3.00 -38.06 11.20
C VAL A 872 2.24 -39.19 11.84
N HIS A 873 2.40 -40.42 11.34
CA HIS A 873 1.67 -41.58 11.85
C HIS A 873 1.88 -41.76 13.37
N HIS A 874 3.10 -41.52 13.85
CA HIS A 874 3.38 -41.57 15.27
C HIS A 874 2.74 -40.43 16.07
N HIS A 875 2.63 -39.23 15.50
CA HIS A 875 1.97 -38.08 16.11
C HIS A 875 0.45 -38.29 16.22
N GLU A 876 -0.19 -38.79 15.16
CA GLU A 876 -1.62 -39.13 15.14
C GLU A 876 -1.98 -40.16 16.22
N GLU A 877 -1.12 -41.15 16.44
CA GLU A 877 -1.29 -42.16 17.48
C GLU A 877 -0.83 -41.68 18.88
N ARG A 878 -0.62 -40.36 19.05
CA ARG A 878 -0.20 -39.69 20.30
C ARG A 878 1.12 -40.22 20.87
N ARG A 879 2.04 -40.65 20.01
CA ARG A 879 3.40 -41.10 20.36
C ARG A 879 4.43 -40.02 20.01
N ASN A 880 4.35 -38.88 20.71
CA ASN A 880 5.09 -37.65 20.39
C ASN A 880 6.62 -37.85 20.35
N GLU A 881 7.20 -38.59 21.30
CA GLU A 881 8.66 -38.85 21.29
C GLU A 881 9.13 -39.58 20.03
N GLN A 882 8.35 -40.56 19.58
CA GLN A 882 8.65 -41.33 18.39
C GLN A 882 8.44 -40.48 17.13
N ALA A 883 7.40 -39.65 17.11
CA ALA A 883 7.14 -38.69 16.06
C ALA A 883 8.31 -37.71 15.88
N ILE A 884 8.76 -37.08 16.97
CA ILE A 884 9.92 -36.16 17.00
C ILE A 884 11.19 -36.87 16.54
N LYS A 885 11.42 -38.13 16.95
CA LYS A 885 12.56 -38.90 16.47
C LYS A 885 12.57 -39.01 14.94
N HIS A 886 11.43 -39.30 14.32
CA HIS A 886 11.34 -39.40 12.87
C HIS A 886 11.50 -38.05 12.14
N LEU A 887 11.09 -36.93 12.76
CA LEU A 887 11.43 -35.58 12.26
C LEU A 887 12.93 -35.28 12.37
N ARG A 888 13.60 -35.71 13.44
CA ARG A 888 15.06 -35.59 13.56
C ARG A 888 15.78 -36.49 12.53
N ASP A 889 15.25 -37.67 12.26
CA ASP A 889 15.73 -38.55 11.18
C ASP A 889 15.54 -37.88 9.81
N PHE A 890 14.44 -37.16 9.59
CA PHE A 890 14.23 -36.33 8.40
C PHE A 890 15.35 -35.29 8.24
N LEU A 891 15.65 -34.50 9.27
CA LEU A 891 16.73 -33.51 9.23
C LEU A 891 18.08 -34.16 8.94
N LYS A 892 18.34 -35.34 9.52
CA LYS A 892 19.56 -36.11 9.24
C LYS A 892 19.67 -36.52 7.77
N HIS A 893 18.57 -36.93 7.13
CA HIS A 893 18.56 -37.23 5.70
C HIS A 893 18.76 -35.98 4.85
N LEU A 894 18.14 -34.86 5.23
CA LEU A 894 18.23 -33.58 4.52
C LEU A 894 19.65 -33.00 4.54
N HIS A 895 20.37 -33.17 5.66
CA HIS A 895 21.76 -32.71 5.85
C HIS A 895 22.80 -33.79 5.63
N ASN A 896 22.45 -34.88 4.95
CA ASN A 896 23.40 -35.94 4.67
C ASN A 896 24.49 -35.44 3.71
N LYS A 897 25.75 -35.37 4.20
CA LYS A 897 26.93 -34.94 3.44
C LYS A 897 27.12 -35.67 2.10
N ALA A 898 26.64 -36.92 1.99
CA ALA A 898 26.70 -37.69 0.75
C ALA A 898 25.81 -37.12 -0.38
N PHE A 899 24.81 -36.31 -0.05
CA PHE A 899 23.84 -35.72 -0.98
C PHE A 899 23.80 -34.19 -0.92
N GLU A 900 24.70 -33.58 -0.15
CA GLU A 900 24.70 -32.14 0.15
C GLU A 900 24.86 -31.25 -1.09
N SER A 901 25.59 -31.72 -2.10
CA SER A 901 25.71 -31.04 -3.40
C SER A 901 24.53 -31.28 -4.36
N SER A 902 23.64 -32.23 -4.02
CA SER A 902 22.57 -32.69 -4.90
C SER A 902 21.18 -32.22 -4.47
N VAL A 903 21.00 -31.82 -3.21
CA VAL A 903 19.78 -31.13 -2.74
C VAL A 903 20.02 -29.63 -2.86
N LEU A 904 19.25 -28.97 -3.73
CA LEU A 904 19.47 -27.55 -4.00
C LEU A 904 19.04 -26.68 -2.78
N PRO A 905 19.74 -25.57 -2.47
CA PRO A 905 19.44 -24.71 -1.32
C PRO A 905 17.98 -24.26 -1.23
N GLU A 906 17.33 -24.04 -2.39
CA GLU A 906 15.94 -23.63 -2.56
C GLU A 906 14.96 -24.65 -1.95
N ALA A 907 15.35 -25.94 -1.88
CA ALA A 907 14.59 -26.98 -1.21
C ALA A 907 15.12 -27.29 0.19
N LYS A 908 16.45 -27.21 0.40
CA LYS A 908 17.10 -27.62 1.65
C LYS A 908 16.72 -26.73 2.83
N TRP A 909 16.88 -25.41 2.70
CA TRP A 909 16.66 -24.50 3.84
C TRP A 909 15.19 -24.43 4.27
N PRO A 910 14.21 -24.28 3.36
CA PRO A 910 12.81 -24.24 3.76
C PRO A 910 12.33 -25.54 4.44
N LEU A 911 12.85 -26.70 4.02
CA LEU A 911 12.52 -27.97 4.67
C LEU A 911 13.15 -28.11 6.05
N ASP A 912 14.39 -27.66 6.24
CA ASP A 912 15.05 -27.72 7.55
C ASP A 912 14.29 -26.89 8.58
N GLU A 913 13.99 -25.63 8.24
CA GLU A 913 13.29 -24.71 9.14
C GLU A 913 11.90 -25.24 9.51
N ARG A 914 11.09 -25.64 8.51
CA ARG A 914 9.74 -26.17 8.76
C ARG A 914 9.74 -27.39 9.66
N ILE A 915 10.69 -28.30 9.48
CA ILE A 915 10.78 -29.50 10.30
C ILE A 915 11.24 -29.17 11.71
N ARG A 916 12.13 -28.18 11.89
CA ARG A 916 12.50 -27.68 13.23
C ARG A 916 11.33 -27.00 13.93
N THR A 917 10.56 -26.19 13.22
CA THR A 917 9.32 -25.57 13.74
C THR A 917 8.33 -26.64 14.16
N LEU A 918 8.10 -27.65 13.32
CA LEU A 918 7.20 -28.77 13.64
C LEU A 918 7.68 -29.57 14.85
N ILE A 919 8.99 -29.82 14.99
CA ILE A 919 9.57 -30.44 16.19
C ILE A 919 9.25 -29.58 17.43
N ALA A 920 9.50 -28.27 17.37
CA ALA A 920 9.28 -27.37 18.50
C ALA A 920 7.80 -27.23 18.87
N GLU A 921 6.88 -27.36 17.91
CA GLU A 921 5.43 -27.41 18.15
C GLU A 921 5.02 -28.71 18.83
N TRP A 922 5.50 -29.85 18.34
CA TRP A 922 5.16 -31.18 18.88
C TRP A 922 5.83 -31.45 20.23
N GLU A 923 6.96 -30.81 20.54
CA GLU A 923 7.59 -30.87 21.87
C GLU A 923 6.77 -30.14 22.96
N LYS A 924 5.83 -29.26 22.58
CA LYS A 924 4.94 -28.54 23.52
C LYS A 924 3.65 -29.29 23.83
N GLN A 925 3.35 -30.36 23.08
CA GLN A 925 2.14 -31.19 23.20
C GLN A 925 2.43 -32.48 23.96
#